data_AF-A0A1G4VL45-F1
#
_entry.id   AF-A0A1G4VL45-F1
#
_cell.length_a   1.000
_cell.length_b   1.000
_cell.length_c   1.000
_cell.angle_alpha   90.00
_cell.angle_beta   90.00
_cell.angle_gamma   90.00
#
_symmetry.space_group_name_H-M   'P 1'
#
loop_
_entity.id
_entity.type
_entity.pdbx_description
1 polymer ?
#
loop_
_entity_poly.entity_id
_entity_poly.type
_entity_poly.pdbx_seq_one_letter_code
_entity_poly.pdbx_strand_id
1 'polypeptide(L)'
;MGKYKSKMIRNTIANIVVAIVTIILFQAVCFMSYKLGLERGVGVVAFIPIAIFFFVLLFLYIFSQLRARKVRKSMADYYSIIDGLTDEYDIIFLIDIDEDTAELLKAPKEMMEAYSKVKGKGAVATRELFYNKLLSDDSKDYAAPQLESETIIKQLEEKKSYYITYNLQSGNTKRHCEAKLMRMGNFTREHRLIFASRSIERQDKGEAAFRQHLEDAVSIRTEALQEKNKRLNRLNEDIIAFLGNIVEARDIESGEHVRRVKGFTHIIAEEVMRSYPEYGLTPNKVDLITSASALHDLGKISIPDAILLKPGKLTPEEFETMKSHSNRGCEILKLAPLDWSAEYLQTSLDICKYHHEKYDGKGYPEGLKGDEIPISAQIVSVVDCFDALINKRCYKDAFDFEEAFDMILRGECGVFSPKILDCFKKSKDKLRNHIENKELEYDEPFVMRNEDSDLSGINILLVEDDEVSRTVGADILREAGAWITEAGSGDEALDIIKNVDDDAFDAILMDLFMPGLDGFETTKRIRESKISGMDTIPIIAVSVSHSYADVERATDSGMNAYLYKPLSVSQVSKALMYCMRDQANALQAKLSKSNRIVNRDPLTGVRSVAAYMDKVEMLKSKINSGEEASFALVECDLNGLKGVNDNFGHDIGDIYIVNGCRMVCGVFKHSPVFRIGGDEFVAILEGSDFEHREELMEELKKAVEDSAAKGDAIHGRVSLAAGIAVYDPKLDKTVGDVLKRADQAMYNNKKIMHMTVSD
;
A
#
# COMPACT_ATOMS: atom_id res chain seq x y z
N MET A 1 45.45 15.72 -26.60
CA MET A 1 46.03 14.41 -27.05
C MET A 1 47.25 14.51 -27.98
N GLY A 2 47.24 15.31 -29.07
CA GLY A 2 48.33 15.31 -30.07
C GLY A 2 49.75 15.65 -29.56
N LYS A 3 49.88 16.62 -28.64
CA LYS A 3 51.19 17.00 -28.05
C LYS A 3 51.79 15.93 -27.13
N TYR A 4 50.97 15.12 -26.47
CA TYR A 4 51.41 14.04 -25.58
C TYR A 4 51.88 12.80 -26.36
N LYS A 5 51.15 12.41 -27.42
CA LYS A 5 51.60 11.36 -28.36
C LYS A 5 52.97 11.71 -28.97
N SER A 6 53.20 12.98 -29.33
CA SER A 6 54.50 13.42 -29.86
C SER A 6 55.65 13.30 -28.86
N LYS A 7 55.44 13.63 -27.57
CA LYS A 7 56.49 13.54 -26.54
C LYS A 7 56.82 12.07 -26.19
N MET A 8 55.81 11.21 -26.16
CA MET A 8 55.95 9.77 -25.90
C MET A 8 56.70 9.03 -27.03
N ILE A 9 56.42 9.38 -28.30
CA ILE A 9 57.15 8.83 -29.45
C ILE A 9 58.63 9.26 -29.39
N ARG A 10 58.89 10.53 -29.09
CA ARG A 10 60.26 11.08 -29.02
C ARG A 10 61.12 10.40 -27.93
N ASN A 11 60.55 10.15 -26.76
CA ASN A 11 61.21 9.43 -25.67
C ASN A 11 61.42 7.94 -25.99
N THR A 12 60.50 7.31 -26.73
CA THR A 12 60.63 5.91 -27.15
C THR A 12 61.76 5.74 -28.16
N ILE A 13 61.87 6.65 -29.14
CA ILE A 13 62.96 6.66 -30.11
C ILE A 13 64.30 6.90 -29.42
N ALA A 14 64.39 7.87 -28.50
CA ALA A 14 65.63 8.13 -27.74
C ALA A 14 66.12 6.89 -26.96
N ASN A 15 65.21 6.15 -26.32
CA ASN A 15 65.56 4.94 -25.58
C ASN A 15 66.00 3.77 -26.49
N ILE A 16 65.41 3.65 -27.68
CA ILE A 16 65.82 2.64 -28.67
C ILE A 16 67.23 2.97 -29.21
N VAL A 17 67.51 4.25 -29.49
CA VAL A 17 68.83 4.69 -29.95
C VAL A 17 69.90 4.41 -28.90
N VAL A 18 69.64 4.70 -27.62
CA VAL A 18 70.58 4.38 -26.53
C VAL A 18 70.85 2.87 -26.46
N ALA A 19 69.81 2.04 -26.55
CA ALA A 19 69.98 0.58 -26.50
C ALA A 19 70.81 0.04 -27.68
N ILE A 20 70.57 0.54 -28.90
CA ILE A 20 71.35 0.15 -30.09
C ILE A 20 72.81 0.56 -29.94
N VAL A 21 73.09 1.78 -29.47
CA VAL A 21 74.47 2.27 -29.25
C VAL A 21 75.18 1.44 -28.18
N THR A 22 74.50 1.06 -27.10
CA THR A 22 75.08 0.20 -26.05
C THR A 22 75.41 -1.20 -26.57
N ILE A 23 74.54 -1.80 -27.40
CA ILE A 23 74.78 -3.11 -28.01
C ILE A 23 75.96 -3.06 -28.99
N ILE A 24 76.04 -2.02 -29.82
CA ILE A 24 77.15 -1.83 -30.76
C ILE A 24 78.48 -1.63 -30.01
N LEU A 25 78.49 -0.83 -28.95
CA LEU A 25 79.68 -0.65 -28.09
C LEU A 25 80.10 -1.96 -27.41
N PHE A 26 79.14 -2.75 -26.92
CA PHE A 26 79.44 -4.06 -26.33
C PHE A 26 80.02 -5.03 -27.36
N GLN A 27 79.45 -5.09 -28.57
CA GLN A 27 79.98 -5.90 -29.66
C GLN A 27 81.37 -5.44 -30.10
N ALA A 28 81.64 -4.13 -30.16
CA ALA A 28 82.95 -3.58 -30.48
C ALA A 28 84.00 -3.93 -29.40
N VAL A 29 83.63 -3.90 -28.11
CA VAL A 29 84.51 -4.30 -27.00
C VAL A 29 84.80 -5.80 -27.03
N CYS A 30 83.78 -6.65 -27.25
CA CYS A 30 83.97 -8.10 -27.41
C CYS A 30 84.85 -8.43 -28.63
N PHE A 31 84.66 -7.72 -29.75
CA PHE A 31 85.45 -7.90 -30.97
C PHE A 31 86.91 -7.45 -30.77
N MET A 32 87.17 -6.33 -30.10
CA MET A 32 88.54 -5.90 -29.75
C MET A 32 89.22 -6.89 -28.79
N SER A 33 88.47 -7.45 -27.84
CA SER A 33 88.98 -8.45 -26.89
C SER A 33 89.37 -9.75 -27.60
N TYR A 34 88.60 -10.16 -28.61
CA TYR A 34 88.91 -11.33 -29.45
C TYR A 34 90.16 -11.08 -30.32
N LYS A 35 90.30 -9.87 -30.88
CA LYS A 35 91.42 -9.52 -31.78
C LYS A 35 92.75 -9.29 -31.06
N LEU A 36 92.73 -8.93 -29.77
CA LEU A 36 93.92 -8.62 -28.96
C LEU A 36 94.58 -9.86 -28.32
N GLY A 37 94.06 -11.08 -28.54
CA GLY A 37 94.76 -12.31 -28.17
C GLY A 37 95.14 -12.42 -26.69
N LEU A 38 94.31 -11.92 -25.78
CA LEU A 38 94.58 -11.97 -24.34
C LEU A 38 94.48 -13.41 -23.83
N GLU A 39 95.64 -14.05 -23.68
CA GLU A 39 95.79 -15.37 -23.12
C GLU A 39 95.39 -15.45 -21.63
N ARG A 40 95.00 -16.67 -21.28
CA ARG A 40 94.39 -17.15 -20.03
C ARG A 40 95.03 -16.57 -18.76
N GLY A 41 94.19 -15.95 -17.91
CA GLY A 41 94.46 -15.78 -16.48
C GLY A 41 94.26 -14.38 -15.93
N VAL A 42 94.66 -13.33 -16.65
CA VAL A 42 94.62 -11.94 -16.14
C VAL A 42 93.49 -11.10 -16.76
N GLY A 43 93.08 -11.43 -17.99
CA GLY A 43 91.95 -10.76 -18.65
C GLY A 43 90.60 -10.99 -17.95
N VAL A 44 90.38 -12.14 -17.32
CA VAL A 44 89.06 -12.45 -16.73
C VAL A 44 88.75 -11.54 -15.54
N VAL A 45 89.76 -11.12 -14.76
CA VAL A 45 89.56 -10.28 -13.57
C VAL A 45 89.26 -8.82 -13.93
N ALA A 46 89.83 -8.30 -15.04
CA ALA A 46 89.55 -6.94 -15.52
C ALA A 46 88.21 -6.83 -16.27
N PHE A 47 87.66 -7.94 -16.77
CA PHE A 47 86.40 -7.97 -17.53
C PHE A 47 85.17 -8.18 -16.66
N ILE A 48 85.31 -8.74 -15.46
CA ILE A 48 84.19 -8.90 -14.52
C ILE A 48 83.54 -7.54 -14.16
N PRO A 49 84.28 -6.46 -13.85
CA PRO A 49 83.67 -5.16 -13.57
C PRO A 49 82.94 -4.57 -14.77
N ILE A 50 83.48 -4.73 -15.98
CA ILE A 50 82.87 -4.22 -17.22
C ILE A 50 81.61 -5.03 -17.55
N ALA A 51 81.68 -6.36 -17.46
CA ALA A 51 80.53 -7.23 -17.67
C ALA A 51 79.43 -6.97 -16.62
N ILE A 52 79.78 -6.77 -15.35
CA ILE A 52 78.85 -6.37 -14.29
C ILE A 52 78.26 -4.98 -14.60
N PHE A 53 79.05 -4.01 -15.04
CA PHE A 53 78.55 -2.69 -15.41
C PHE A 53 77.54 -2.74 -16.57
N PHE A 54 77.82 -3.55 -17.60
CA PHE A 54 76.86 -3.79 -18.69
C PHE A 54 75.65 -4.60 -18.25
N PHE A 55 75.80 -5.58 -17.34
CA PHE A 55 74.67 -6.30 -16.74
C PHE A 55 73.80 -5.38 -15.89
N VAL A 56 74.39 -4.44 -15.15
CA VAL A 56 73.68 -3.42 -14.38
C VAL A 56 72.96 -2.46 -15.32
N LEU A 57 73.58 -2.02 -16.42
CA LEU A 57 72.91 -1.20 -17.44
C LEU A 57 71.77 -1.95 -18.14
N LEU A 58 71.97 -3.22 -18.50
CA LEU A 58 70.94 -4.05 -19.10
C LEU A 58 69.82 -4.33 -18.09
N PHE A 59 70.14 -4.56 -16.83
CA PHE A 59 69.17 -4.72 -15.75
C PHE A 59 68.40 -3.42 -15.52
N LEU A 60 69.06 -2.27 -15.45
CA LEU A 60 68.42 -0.95 -15.36
C LEU A 60 67.56 -0.65 -16.60
N TYR A 61 67.98 -1.08 -17.78
CA TYR A 61 67.21 -0.96 -19.02
C TYR A 61 65.98 -1.87 -19.01
N ILE A 62 66.12 -3.15 -18.66
CA ILE A 62 65.01 -4.09 -18.52
C ILE A 62 64.05 -3.61 -17.43
N PHE A 63 64.57 -3.12 -16.30
CA PHE A 63 63.77 -2.56 -15.21
C PHE A 63 63.06 -1.28 -15.65
N SER A 64 63.72 -0.41 -16.44
CA SER A 64 63.13 0.76 -17.07
C SER A 64 62.03 0.37 -18.07
N GLN A 65 62.24 -0.65 -18.90
CA GLN A 65 61.25 -1.16 -19.85
C GLN A 65 60.07 -1.86 -19.16
N LEU A 66 60.31 -2.60 -18.07
CA LEU A 66 59.28 -3.20 -17.22
C LEU A 66 58.48 -2.13 -16.49
N ARG A 67 59.15 -1.09 -15.97
CA ARG A 67 58.50 0.10 -15.38
C ARG A 67 57.68 0.85 -16.44
N ALA A 68 58.22 1.04 -17.64
CA ALA A 68 57.52 1.67 -18.77
C ALA A 68 56.35 0.82 -19.32
N ARG A 69 56.43 -0.52 -19.24
CA ARG A 69 55.31 -1.44 -19.55
C ARG A 69 54.22 -1.40 -18.47
N LYS A 70 54.60 -1.37 -17.19
CA LYS A 70 53.67 -1.20 -16.06
C LYS A 70 52.95 0.15 -16.13
N VAL A 71 53.70 1.22 -16.42
CA VAL A 71 53.13 2.56 -16.63
C VAL A 71 52.24 2.60 -17.88
N ARG A 72 52.60 1.91 -18.98
CA ARG A 72 51.74 1.79 -20.18
C ARG A 72 50.43 1.03 -19.94
N LYS A 73 50.47 -0.06 -19.17
CA LYS A 73 49.28 -0.85 -18.83
C LYS A 73 48.35 -0.06 -17.91
N SER A 74 48.93 0.57 -16.88
CA SER A 74 48.24 1.50 -15.98
C SER A 74 47.58 2.65 -16.77
N MET A 75 48.33 3.32 -17.68
CA MET A 75 47.83 4.40 -18.56
C MET A 75 46.70 3.98 -19.50
N ALA A 76 46.68 2.75 -20.03
CA ALA A 76 45.60 2.30 -20.88
C ALA A 76 44.28 2.12 -20.10
N ASP A 77 44.35 1.56 -18.89
CA ASP A 77 43.21 1.43 -17.98
C ASP A 77 42.71 2.83 -17.55
N TYR A 78 43.62 3.78 -17.32
CA TYR A 78 43.31 5.19 -17.05
C TYR A 78 42.49 5.82 -18.19
N TYR A 79 42.93 5.70 -19.44
CA TYR A 79 42.22 6.31 -20.58
C TYR A 79 40.86 5.65 -20.87
N SER A 80 40.70 4.33 -20.64
CA SER A 80 39.40 3.66 -20.81
C SER A 80 38.35 4.13 -19.80
N ILE A 81 38.76 4.40 -18.55
CA ILE A 81 37.86 4.94 -17.52
C ILE A 81 37.50 6.39 -17.85
N ILE A 82 38.49 7.17 -18.27
CA ILE A 82 38.28 8.58 -18.64
C ILE A 82 37.35 8.68 -19.86
N ASP A 83 37.55 7.90 -20.92
CA ASP A 83 36.69 7.90 -22.11
C ASP A 83 35.22 7.61 -21.74
N GLY A 84 34.95 6.61 -20.87
CA GLY A 84 33.58 6.33 -20.42
C GLY A 84 32.93 7.47 -19.62
N LEU A 85 33.73 8.24 -18.88
CA LEU A 85 33.24 9.40 -18.13
C LEU A 85 33.05 10.65 -19.02
N THR A 86 33.71 10.70 -20.18
CA THR A 86 33.60 11.85 -21.08
C THR A 86 32.25 11.97 -21.76
N ASP A 87 31.39 10.95 -21.76
CA ASP A 87 30.03 11.07 -22.31
C ASP A 87 29.02 11.57 -21.26
N GLU A 88 29.27 11.30 -19.98
CA GLU A 88 28.32 11.55 -18.89
C GLU A 88 28.65 12.81 -18.06
N TYR A 89 29.91 13.24 -18.04
CA TYR A 89 30.37 14.36 -17.20
C TYR A 89 30.99 15.49 -18.03
N ASP A 90 30.61 16.72 -17.68
CA ASP A 90 31.06 17.94 -18.35
C ASP A 90 32.49 18.34 -17.95
N ILE A 91 32.85 18.06 -16.70
CA ILE A 91 34.09 18.49 -16.07
C ILE A 91 34.78 17.28 -15.47
N ILE A 92 36.06 17.07 -15.76
CA ILE A 92 36.85 15.95 -15.22
C ILE A 92 38.22 16.45 -14.78
N PHE A 93 38.57 16.21 -13.51
CA PHE A 93 39.89 16.42 -12.94
C PHE A 93 40.51 15.08 -12.52
N LEU A 94 41.83 15.01 -12.64
CA LEU A 94 42.67 14.02 -11.99
C LEU A 94 43.33 14.69 -10.78
N ILE A 95 43.11 14.16 -9.59
CA ILE A 95 43.63 14.71 -8.34
C ILE A 95 44.63 13.74 -7.75
N ASP A 96 45.82 14.25 -7.41
CA ASP A 96 46.83 13.56 -6.61
C ASP A 96 46.74 14.09 -5.18
N ILE A 97 46.28 13.23 -4.25
CA ILE A 97 46.02 13.61 -2.87
C ILE A 97 47.34 13.85 -2.12
N ASP A 98 48.41 13.12 -2.46
CA ASP A 98 49.69 13.20 -1.77
C ASP A 98 50.45 14.49 -2.12
N GLU A 99 50.38 14.91 -3.39
CA GLU A 99 51.02 16.14 -3.87
C GLU A 99 50.10 17.38 -3.80
N ASP A 100 48.85 17.21 -3.38
CA ASP A 100 47.78 18.23 -3.38
C ASP A 100 47.58 18.91 -4.75
N THR A 101 47.71 18.12 -5.82
CA THR A 101 47.71 18.59 -7.20
C THR A 101 46.44 18.18 -7.94
N ALA A 102 45.87 19.08 -8.74
CA ALA A 102 44.77 18.79 -9.66
C ALA A 102 45.16 19.08 -11.11
N GLU A 103 44.98 18.08 -11.99
CA GLU A 103 45.13 18.19 -13.43
C GLU A 103 43.74 18.13 -14.10
N LEU A 104 43.34 19.22 -14.76
CA LEU A 104 42.09 19.28 -15.51
C LEU A 104 42.21 18.52 -16.84
N LEU A 105 41.36 17.50 -17.03
CA LEU A 105 41.34 16.64 -18.20
C LEU A 105 40.29 17.06 -19.23
N LYS A 106 39.10 17.47 -18.77
CA LYS A 106 37.98 17.92 -19.61
C LYS A 106 37.19 19.03 -18.90
N ALA A 107 36.84 20.09 -19.62
CA ALA A 107 35.88 21.12 -19.18
C ALA A 107 35.34 21.90 -20.39
N PRO A 108 34.17 22.57 -20.26
CA PRO A 108 33.68 23.52 -21.25
C PRO A 108 34.68 24.64 -21.56
N LYS A 109 34.63 25.21 -22.78
CA LYS A 109 35.59 26.20 -23.28
C LYS A 109 35.72 27.41 -22.35
N GLU A 110 34.62 27.95 -21.82
CA GLU A 110 34.67 29.13 -20.95
C GLU A 110 35.41 28.83 -19.64
N MET A 111 35.26 27.61 -19.12
CA MET A 111 35.90 27.19 -17.87
C MET A 111 37.37 26.81 -18.08
N MET A 112 37.72 26.26 -19.26
CA MET A 112 39.12 26.10 -19.68
C MET A 112 39.87 27.44 -19.76
N GLU A 113 39.20 28.50 -20.24
CA GLU A 113 39.78 29.86 -20.27
C GLU A 113 39.96 30.44 -18.85
N ALA A 114 38.96 30.28 -17.98
CA ALA A 114 39.07 30.67 -16.57
C ALA A 114 40.21 29.92 -15.87
N TYR A 115 40.28 28.60 -16.03
CA TYR A 115 41.36 27.74 -15.50
C TYR A 115 42.74 28.17 -16.02
N SER A 116 42.84 28.52 -17.31
CA SER A 116 44.10 28.98 -17.91
C SER A 116 44.63 30.30 -17.33
N LYS A 117 43.73 31.19 -16.89
CA LYS A 117 44.09 32.47 -16.25
C LYS A 117 44.59 32.32 -14.82
N VAL A 118 44.23 31.24 -14.14
CA VAL A 118 44.69 30.94 -12.77
C VAL A 118 45.91 30.01 -12.74
N LYS A 119 46.27 29.42 -13.89
CA LYS A 119 47.44 28.57 -14.08
C LYS A 119 48.74 29.40 -14.05
N GLY A 120 49.46 29.37 -12.92
CA GLY A 120 50.88 29.72 -12.89
C GLY A 120 51.70 28.80 -13.81
N LYS A 121 52.94 29.15 -14.18
CA LYS A 121 53.77 28.49 -15.23
C LYS A 121 54.03 26.96 -15.09
N GLY A 122 53.48 26.25 -14.09
CA GLY A 122 53.50 24.79 -13.95
C GLY A 122 52.14 24.16 -14.28
N ALA A 123 52.12 22.92 -14.76
CA ALA A 123 50.94 22.28 -15.34
C ALA A 123 49.83 21.84 -14.35
N VAL A 124 49.69 22.49 -13.19
CA VAL A 124 48.89 22.00 -12.05
C VAL A 124 48.22 23.16 -11.31
N ALA A 125 46.93 23.02 -10.96
CA ALA A 125 46.24 23.90 -10.02
C ALA A 125 46.25 23.25 -8.62
N THR A 126 46.57 24.01 -7.57
CA THR A 126 46.51 23.54 -6.17
C THR A 126 45.06 23.39 -5.71
N ARG A 127 44.81 22.44 -4.80
CA ARG A 127 43.47 22.11 -4.25
C ARG A 127 42.75 23.33 -3.65
N GLU A 128 43.49 24.20 -2.97
CA GLU A 128 43.02 25.49 -2.44
C GLU A 128 42.37 26.40 -3.48
N LEU A 129 42.84 26.33 -4.72
CA LEU A 129 42.41 27.21 -5.80
C LEU A 129 41.04 26.79 -6.35
N PHE A 130 40.75 25.48 -6.36
CA PHE A 130 39.45 24.95 -6.77
C PHE A 130 38.38 25.27 -5.70
N TYR A 131 38.68 25.05 -4.41
CA TYR A 131 37.76 25.34 -3.31
C TYR A 131 37.44 26.83 -3.17
N ASN A 132 38.45 27.70 -3.22
CA ASN A 132 38.26 29.11 -2.89
C ASN A 132 37.66 29.94 -4.03
N LYS A 133 37.83 29.54 -5.30
CA LYS A 133 37.37 30.32 -6.46
C LYS A 133 36.16 29.78 -7.21
N LEU A 134 35.82 28.49 -7.07
CA LEU A 134 34.73 27.87 -7.85
C LEU A 134 33.50 27.50 -7.02
N LEU A 135 33.63 27.20 -5.73
CA LEU A 135 32.49 26.92 -4.84
C LEU A 135 31.80 28.22 -4.38
N SER A 136 30.46 28.22 -4.37
CA SER A 136 29.69 29.26 -3.68
C SER A 136 29.92 29.20 -2.16
N ASP A 137 29.84 30.34 -1.45
CA ASP A 137 30.11 30.40 -0.01
C ASP A 137 29.25 29.39 0.80
N ASP A 138 27.96 29.26 0.48
CA ASP A 138 27.04 28.31 1.14
C ASP A 138 27.41 26.83 0.94
N SER A 139 28.17 26.52 -0.12
CA SER A 139 28.64 25.15 -0.40
C SER A 139 30.03 24.86 0.15
N LYS A 140 30.77 25.89 0.59
CA LYS A 140 32.06 25.69 1.24
C LYS A 140 31.87 24.96 2.57
N ASP A 141 30.82 25.29 3.33
CA ASP A 141 30.58 24.69 4.66
C ASP A 141 30.20 23.20 4.59
N TYR A 142 29.54 22.74 3.52
CA TYR A 142 29.08 21.35 3.40
C TYR A 142 29.96 20.47 2.49
N ALA A 143 30.43 20.99 1.36
CA ALA A 143 31.20 20.22 0.39
C ALA A 143 32.71 20.18 0.69
N ALA A 144 33.27 21.23 1.33
CA ALA A 144 34.70 21.27 1.62
C ALA A 144 35.14 20.18 2.62
N PRO A 145 34.42 19.91 3.75
CA PRO A 145 34.80 18.85 4.68
C PRO A 145 34.79 17.44 4.05
N GLN A 146 33.92 17.22 3.06
CA GLN A 146 33.79 15.94 2.34
C GLN A 146 34.86 15.74 1.27
N LEU A 147 35.61 16.79 0.96
CA LEU A 147 36.72 16.81 0.01
C LEU A 147 38.08 17.00 0.72
N GLU A 148 38.11 16.90 2.05
CA GLU A 148 39.35 16.81 2.81
C GLU A 148 40.03 15.47 2.56
N SER A 149 41.37 15.47 2.51
CA SER A 149 42.16 14.29 2.15
C SER A 149 41.84 13.09 3.05
N GLU A 150 41.72 13.31 4.36
CA GLU A 150 41.39 12.26 5.33
C GLU A 150 39.98 11.67 5.10
N THR A 151 38.98 12.52 4.87
CA THR A 151 37.60 12.10 4.57
C THR A 151 37.51 11.33 3.26
N ILE A 152 38.18 11.80 2.21
CA ILE A 152 38.26 11.14 0.90
C ILE A 152 38.90 9.76 1.06
N ILE A 153 40.05 9.67 1.75
CA ILE A 153 40.77 8.41 1.97
C ILE A 153 39.86 7.41 2.68
N LYS A 154 39.21 7.82 3.78
CA LYS A 154 38.29 6.96 4.53
C LYS A 154 37.13 6.44 3.67
N GLN A 155 36.46 7.32 2.92
CA GLN A 155 35.33 6.94 2.06
C GLN A 155 35.76 6.02 0.90
N LEU A 156 36.94 6.25 0.31
CA LEU A 156 37.45 5.46 -0.82
C LEU A 156 38.21 4.18 -0.41
N GLU A 157 38.53 4.02 0.86
CA GLU A 157 38.93 2.74 1.47
C GLU A 157 37.73 1.81 1.60
N GLU A 158 36.56 2.33 2.02
CA GLU A 158 35.32 1.57 2.19
C GLU A 158 34.59 1.32 0.85
N LYS A 159 34.64 2.27 -0.10
CA LYS A 159 33.88 2.23 -1.36
C LYS A 159 34.76 2.54 -2.57
N LYS A 160 34.48 1.94 -3.74
CA LYS A 160 35.27 2.22 -4.97
C LYS A 160 35.06 3.64 -5.54
N SER A 161 33.91 4.24 -5.26
CA SER A 161 33.56 5.62 -5.64
C SER A 161 32.44 6.14 -4.74
N TYR A 162 32.30 7.47 -4.63
CA TYR A 162 31.15 8.11 -3.97
C TYR A 162 30.80 9.43 -4.66
N TYR A 163 29.60 9.94 -4.40
CA TYR A 163 29.08 11.16 -5.00
C TYR A 163 29.03 12.28 -3.97
N ILE A 164 29.23 13.51 -4.44
CA ILE A 164 29.02 14.73 -3.68
C ILE A 164 28.19 15.71 -4.52
N THR A 165 27.41 16.55 -3.85
CA THR A 165 26.65 17.63 -4.48
C THR A 165 27.16 18.97 -3.99
N TYR A 166 27.33 19.94 -4.88
CA TYR A 166 27.84 21.27 -4.56
C TYR A 166 27.32 22.33 -5.54
N ASN A 167 27.28 23.58 -5.10
CA ASN A 167 26.92 24.70 -5.98
C ASN A 167 28.19 25.40 -6.49
N LEU A 168 28.30 25.49 -7.81
CA LEU A 168 29.31 26.25 -8.53
C LEU A 168 28.84 27.70 -8.73
N GLN A 169 29.68 28.67 -8.38
CA GLN A 169 29.41 30.08 -8.62
C GLN A 169 30.32 30.62 -9.73
N SER A 170 29.71 31.00 -10.86
CA SER A 170 30.40 31.64 -11.98
C SER A 170 29.69 32.97 -12.28
N GLY A 171 30.30 34.09 -11.88
CA GLY A 171 29.64 35.40 -11.93
C GLY A 171 28.40 35.47 -11.02
N ASN A 172 27.27 35.92 -11.57
CA ASN A 172 25.97 35.99 -10.86
C ASN A 172 25.14 34.69 -10.95
N THR A 173 25.64 33.67 -11.64
CA THR A 173 24.93 32.41 -11.83
C THR A 173 25.47 31.33 -10.88
N LYS A 174 24.59 30.82 -10.02
CA LYS A 174 24.81 29.60 -9.22
C LYS A 174 24.29 28.40 -10.02
N ARG A 175 25.11 27.35 -10.17
CA ARG A 175 24.72 26.08 -10.80
C ARG A 175 24.84 24.94 -9.78
N HIS A 176 23.82 24.10 -9.69
CA HIS A 176 23.85 22.90 -8.86
C HIS A 176 24.57 21.79 -9.62
N CYS A 177 25.55 21.15 -8.99
CA CYS A 177 26.40 20.17 -9.64
C CYS A 177 26.57 18.94 -8.75
N GLU A 178 26.62 17.78 -9.38
CA GLU A 178 27.01 16.53 -8.73
C GLU A 178 28.39 16.16 -9.26
N ALA A 179 29.30 15.77 -8.35
CA ALA A 179 30.57 15.16 -8.70
C ALA A 179 30.66 13.74 -8.17
N LYS A 180 31.16 12.85 -9.03
CA LYS A 180 31.58 11.51 -8.69
C LYS A 180 33.08 11.51 -8.44
N LEU A 181 33.47 11.09 -7.24
CA LEU A 181 34.86 10.83 -6.89
C LEU A 181 35.12 9.34 -7.01
N MET A 182 36.16 8.98 -7.75
CA MET A 182 36.51 7.59 -8.01
C MET A 182 37.98 7.32 -7.72
N ARG A 183 38.23 6.22 -7.03
CA ARG A 183 39.58 5.72 -6.78
C ARG A 183 40.26 5.28 -8.06
N MET A 184 41.53 5.63 -8.20
CA MET A 184 42.39 5.11 -9.26
C MET A 184 43.42 4.13 -8.71
N GLY A 185 43.42 2.89 -9.20
CA GLY A 185 44.40 1.88 -8.79
C GLY A 185 44.30 1.47 -7.31
N ASN A 186 45.44 1.11 -6.71
CA ASN A 186 45.50 0.70 -5.30
C ASN A 186 45.90 1.89 -4.39
N PHE A 187 45.00 2.32 -3.49
CA PHE A 187 45.21 3.42 -2.53
C PHE A 187 46.45 3.21 -1.67
N THR A 188 46.88 1.97 -1.44
CA THR A 188 48.09 1.67 -0.66
C THR A 188 49.40 2.05 -1.34
N ARG A 189 49.37 2.52 -2.61
CA ARG A 189 50.56 2.88 -3.38
C ARG A 189 50.44 4.17 -4.22
N GLU A 190 49.25 4.50 -4.71
CA GLU A 190 49.01 5.70 -5.52
C GLU A 190 47.71 6.36 -5.01
N HIS A 191 47.80 7.47 -4.27
CA HIS A 191 46.64 8.22 -3.76
C HIS A 191 46.08 9.16 -4.84
N ARG A 192 45.71 8.60 -6.00
CA ARG A 192 45.13 9.35 -7.12
C ARG A 192 43.65 9.06 -7.27
N LEU A 193 42.87 10.08 -7.60
CA LEU A 193 41.43 9.98 -7.82
C LEU A 193 40.96 10.78 -9.04
N ILE A 194 39.86 10.33 -9.64
CA ILE A 194 39.12 11.09 -10.65
C ILE A 194 37.99 11.83 -9.95
N PHE A 195 37.87 13.12 -10.25
CA PHE A 195 36.73 13.94 -9.89
C PHE A 195 35.99 14.29 -11.18
N ALA A 196 34.79 13.74 -11.38
CA ALA A 196 33.98 13.98 -12.57
C ALA A 196 32.68 14.67 -12.17
N SER A 197 32.41 15.87 -12.70
CA SER A 197 31.25 16.69 -12.36
C SER A 197 30.37 17.01 -13.56
N ARG A 198 29.05 17.02 -13.33
CA ARG A 198 28.00 17.43 -14.27
C ARG A 198 27.05 18.43 -13.63
N SER A 199 26.45 19.29 -14.46
CA SER A 199 25.40 20.20 -14.03
C SER A 199 24.08 19.45 -13.85
N ILE A 200 23.42 19.62 -12.70
CA ILE A 200 22.05 19.15 -12.48
C ILE A 200 21.15 20.35 -12.76
N GLU A 201 20.51 20.39 -13.93
CA GLU A 201 19.51 21.43 -14.20
C GLU A 201 18.35 21.30 -13.21
N ARG A 202 18.03 22.42 -12.56
CA ARG A 202 17.02 22.60 -11.50
C ARG A 202 15.77 21.72 -11.66
N GLN A 203 15.68 20.70 -10.82
CA GLN A 203 14.44 20.02 -10.45
C GLN A 203 13.86 20.56 -9.12
N ASP A 204 14.26 21.79 -8.70
CA ASP A 204 13.87 22.36 -7.39
C ASP A 204 12.37 22.71 -7.25
N LYS A 205 11.63 22.90 -8.36
CA LYS A 205 10.16 23.00 -8.28
C LYS A 205 9.49 21.63 -8.17
N GLY A 206 10.18 20.58 -8.61
CA GLY A 206 9.72 19.21 -8.61
C GLY A 206 9.86 18.56 -7.26
N GLU A 207 11.02 18.62 -6.58
CA GLU A 207 11.23 17.90 -5.32
C GLU A 207 10.40 18.42 -4.14
N ALA A 208 10.23 19.73 -3.99
CA ALA A 208 9.37 20.30 -2.96
C ALA A 208 7.89 20.02 -3.27
N ALA A 209 7.48 20.17 -4.53
CA ALA A 209 6.12 19.81 -4.96
C ALA A 209 5.88 18.30 -4.92
N PHE A 210 6.90 17.47 -5.11
CA PHE A 210 6.83 16.01 -5.09
C PHE A 210 6.87 15.47 -3.66
N ARG A 211 7.65 16.07 -2.76
CA ARG A 211 7.54 15.80 -1.31
C ARG A 211 6.20 16.26 -0.77
N GLN A 212 5.76 17.46 -1.11
CA GLN A 212 4.42 17.93 -0.75
C GLN A 212 3.36 17.00 -1.34
N HIS A 213 3.46 16.62 -2.61
CA HIS A 213 2.52 15.69 -3.25
C HIS A 213 2.61 14.27 -2.68
N LEU A 214 3.78 13.82 -2.22
CA LEU A 214 3.96 12.54 -1.51
C LEU A 214 3.38 12.60 -0.10
N GLU A 215 3.59 13.69 0.64
CA GLU A 215 3.03 13.92 1.97
C GLU A 215 1.51 14.08 1.88
N ASP A 216 1.01 14.84 0.92
CA ASP A 216 -0.41 14.96 0.59
C ASP A 216 -0.97 13.62 0.14
N ALA A 217 -0.28 12.86 -0.73
CA ALA A 217 -0.74 11.54 -1.17
C ALA A 217 -0.73 10.51 -0.04
N VAL A 218 0.24 10.56 0.88
CA VAL A 218 0.28 9.71 2.08
C VAL A 218 -0.80 10.13 3.07
N SER A 219 -1.05 11.43 3.27
CA SER A 219 -2.14 11.94 4.11
C SER A 219 -3.48 11.50 3.55
N ILE A 220 -3.73 11.77 2.27
CA ILE A 220 -4.95 11.38 1.55
C ILE A 220 -5.13 9.86 1.58
N ARG A 221 -4.06 9.06 1.38
CA ARG A 221 -4.16 7.59 1.49
C ARG A 221 -4.44 7.15 2.91
N THR A 222 -3.80 7.75 3.92
CA THR A 222 -3.97 7.38 5.33
C THR A 222 -5.37 7.75 5.80
N GLU A 223 -5.86 8.93 5.43
CA GLU A 223 -7.24 9.37 5.64
C GLU A 223 -8.22 8.45 4.93
N ALA A 224 -7.98 8.09 3.67
CA ALA A 224 -8.84 7.16 2.93
C ALA A 224 -8.81 5.73 3.51
N LEU A 225 -7.69 5.29 4.09
CA LEU A 225 -7.56 3.98 4.74
C LEU A 225 -8.26 3.96 6.10
N GLN A 226 -8.11 5.05 6.87
CA GLN A 226 -8.85 5.25 8.12
C GLN A 226 -10.35 5.36 7.85
N GLU A 227 -10.75 6.08 6.80
CA GLU A 227 -12.15 6.20 6.40
C GLU A 227 -12.69 4.84 5.93
N LYS A 228 -11.90 4.06 5.17
CA LYS A 228 -12.28 2.68 4.80
C LYS A 228 -12.40 1.75 6.01
N ASN A 229 -11.49 1.81 6.97
CA ASN A 229 -11.56 0.99 8.19
C ASN A 229 -12.73 1.41 9.07
N LYS A 230 -12.95 2.71 9.26
CA LYS A 230 -14.14 3.23 9.92
C LYS A 230 -15.41 2.78 9.21
N ARG A 231 -15.42 2.80 7.87
CA ARG A 231 -16.55 2.34 7.06
C ARG A 231 -16.80 0.85 7.19
N LEU A 232 -15.76 0.01 7.22
CA LEU A 232 -15.90 -1.43 7.44
C LEU A 232 -16.44 -1.74 8.84
N ASN A 233 -15.93 -1.05 9.87
CA ASN A 233 -16.43 -1.21 11.23
C ASN A 233 -17.89 -0.75 11.34
N ARG A 234 -18.25 0.40 10.73
CA ARG A 234 -19.64 0.87 10.64
C ARG A 234 -20.55 -0.15 9.92
N LEU A 235 -20.09 -0.73 8.81
CA LEU A 235 -20.87 -1.75 8.10
C LEU A 235 -21.09 -3.01 8.94
N ASN A 236 -20.09 -3.44 9.70
CA ASN A 236 -20.23 -4.58 10.60
C ASN A 236 -21.23 -4.26 11.72
N GLU A 237 -21.14 -3.09 12.34
CA GLU A 237 -22.09 -2.61 13.35
C GLU A 237 -23.52 -2.48 12.78
N ASP A 238 -23.66 -1.96 11.56
CA ASP A 238 -24.95 -1.85 10.85
C ASP A 238 -25.57 -3.23 10.60
N ILE A 239 -24.77 -4.23 10.20
CA ILE A 239 -25.23 -5.62 10.02
C ILE A 239 -25.65 -6.23 11.36
N ILE A 240 -24.89 -6.00 12.43
CA ILE A 240 -25.21 -6.50 13.78
C ILE A 240 -26.50 -5.88 14.28
N ALA A 241 -26.66 -4.56 14.14
CA ALA A 241 -27.89 -3.86 14.49
C ALA A 241 -29.07 -4.35 13.65
N PHE A 242 -28.87 -4.60 12.35
CA PHE A 242 -29.90 -5.18 11.48
C PHE A 242 -30.33 -6.58 11.92
N LEU A 243 -29.38 -7.46 12.25
CA LEU A 243 -29.67 -8.80 12.75
C LEU A 243 -30.40 -8.75 14.09
N GLY A 244 -30.01 -7.86 15.01
CA GLY A 244 -30.73 -7.63 16.27
C GLY A 244 -32.16 -7.15 16.03
N ASN A 245 -32.34 -6.15 15.17
CA ASN A 245 -33.67 -5.60 14.84
C ASN A 245 -34.59 -6.63 14.16
N ILE A 246 -34.05 -7.56 13.35
CA ILE A 246 -34.85 -8.65 12.74
C ILE A 246 -35.46 -9.56 13.81
N VAL A 247 -34.68 -9.87 14.85
CA VAL A 247 -35.14 -10.71 15.97
C VAL A 247 -36.26 -9.98 16.72
N GLU A 248 -36.05 -8.71 17.05
CA GLU A 248 -37.01 -7.88 17.77
C GLU A 248 -38.32 -7.67 16.99
N ALA A 249 -38.23 -7.46 15.67
CA ALA A 249 -39.41 -7.32 14.81
C ALA A 249 -40.31 -8.56 14.84
N ARG A 250 -39.77 -9.74 15.17
CA ARG A 250 -40.56 -10.96 15.39
C ARG A 250 -41.05 -11.14 16.82
N ASP A 251 -40.40 -10.57 17.83
CA ASP A 251 -40.67 -10.85 19.26
C ASP A 251 -41.70 -9.90 19.92
N ILE A 252 -42.32 -8.98 19.16
CA ILE A 252 -43.20 -7.91 19.69
C ILE A 252 -42.45 -6.93 20.64
N GLU A 253 -41.16 -7.18 20.92
CA GLU A 253 -40.30 -6.29 21.69
C GLU A 253 -39.93 -5.08 20.82
N SER A 254 -40.09 -3.87 21.37
CA SER A 254 -39.79 -2.64 20.62
C SER A 254 -38.28 -2.56 20.35
N GLY A 255 -37.89 -2.03 19.18
CA GLY A 255 -36.46 -1.86 18.78
C GLY A 255 -35.62 -0.92 19.66
N GLU A 256 -36.16 -0.53 20.80
CA GLU A 256 -35.45 0.15 21.88
C GLU A 256 -34.78 -0.83 22.85
N HIS A 257 -35.18 -2.11 22.90
CA HIS A 257 -34.65 -3.12 23.82
C HIS A 257 -33.15 -3.37 23.59
N VAL A 258 -32.73 -3.72 22.37
CA VAL A 258 -31.31 -3.92 22.03
C VAL A 258 -30.49 -2.68 22.33
N ARG A 259 -31.03 -1.48 22.07
CA ARG A 259 -30.33 -0.22 22.38
C ARG A 259 -30.11 -0.04 23.88
N ARG A 260 -31.14 -0.28 24.71
CA ARG A 260 -31.04 -0.20 26.17
C ARG A 260 -30.12 -1.26 26.74
N VAL A 261 -30.21 -2.50 26.24
CA VAL A 261 -29.30 -3.59 26.62
C VAL A 261 -27.85 -3.24 26.33
N LYS A 262 -27.54 -2.65 25.16
CA LYS A 262 -26.19 -2.15 24.86
C LYS A 262 -25.76 -1.11 25.90
N GLY A 263 -26.57 -0.08 26.15
CA GLY A 263 -26.26 1.01 27.07
C GLY A 263 -26.02 0.54 28.51
N PHE A 264 -26.91 -0.30 29.03
CA PHE A 264 -26.76 -0.89 30.37
C PHE A 264 -25.56 -1.84 30.46
N THR A 265 -25.30 -2.63 29.41
CA THR A 265 -24.13 -3.51 29.33
C THR A 265 -22.85 -2.70 29.41
N HIS A 266 -22.74 -1.59 28.68
CA HIS A 266 -21.57 -0.72 28.72
C HIS A 266 -21.35 -0.16 30.12
N ILE A 267 -22.38 0.40 30.75
CA ILE A 267 -22.31 0.97 32.11
C ILE A 267 -21.77 -0.04 33.12
N ILE A 268 -22.32 -1.27 33.10
CA ILE A 268 -21.93 -2.31 34.03
C ILE A 268 -20.52 -2.83 33.69
N ALA A 269 -20.20 -3.05 32.41
CA ALA A 269 -18.90 -3.54 31.98
C ALA A 269 -17.76 -2.56 32.31
N GLU A 270 -17.98 -1.25 32.17
CA GLU A 270 -17.05 -0.24 32.66
C GLU A 270 -16.84 -0.32 34.17
N GLU A 271 -17.91 -0.48 34.93
CA GLU A 271 -17.82 -0.56 36.38
C GLU A 271 -17.10 -1.84 36.83
N VAL A 272 -17.29 -2.96 36.11
CA VAL A 272 -16.53 -4.20 36.31
C VAL A 272 -15.05 -3.99 35.98
N MET A 273 -14.73 -3.31 34.87
CA MET A 273 -13.35 -2.96 34.51
C MET A 273 -12.66 -2.15 35.61
N ARG A 274 -13.37 -1.21 36.26
CA ARG A 274 -12.83 -0.36 37.32
C ARG A 274 -12.74 -1.06 38.67
N SER A 275 -13.81 -1.77 39.07
CA SER A 275 -13.93 -2.38 40.40
C SER A 275 -13.23 -3.74 40.52
N TYR A 276 -13.08 -4.48 39.42
CA TYR A 276 -12.52 -5.84 39.40
C TYR A 276 -11.51 -6.05 38.25
N PRO A 277 -10.31 -5.45 38.31
CA PRO A 277 -9.29 -5.56 37.27
C PRO A 277 -8.83 -7.01 37.00
N GLU A 278 -9.05 -7.95 37.94
CA GLU A 278 -8.70 -9.36 37.78
C GLU A 278 -9.41 -10.05 36.60
N TYR A 279 -10.54 -9.50 36.13
CA TYR A 279 -11.23 -9.99 34.94
C TYR A 279 -10.54 -9.60 33.62
N GLY A 280 -9.52 -8.74 33.67
CA GLY A 280 -8.72 -8.38 32.48
C GLY A 280 -9.51 -7.68 31.38
N LEU A 281 -10.55 -6.92 31.76
CA LEU A 281 -11.30 -6.06 30.85
C LEU A 281 -10.45 -4.83 30.50
N THR A 282 -10.38 -4.52 29.21
CA THR A 282 -9.80 -3.29 28.66
C THR A 282 -10.94 -2.46 28.04
N PRO A 283 -10.75 -1.16 27.76
CA PRO A 283 -11.76 -0.36 27.06
C PRO A 283 -12.26 -1.05 25.77
N ASN A 284 -11.35 -1.57 24.95
CA ASN A 284 -11.71 -2.32 23.74
C ASN A 284 -12.57 -3.55 24.02
N LYS A 285 -12.33 -4.29 25.12
CA LYS A 285 -13.16 -5.44 25.49
C LYS A 285 -14.53 -5.02 26.00
N VAL A 286 -14.63 -3.88 26.67
CA VAL A 286 -15.92 -3.29 27.09
C VAL A 286 -16.76 -2.97 25.86
N ASP A 287 -16.17 -2.30 24.85
CA ASP A 287 -16.86 -1.98 23.59
C ASP A 287 -17.28 -3.23 22.82
N LEU A 288 -16.43 -4.26 22.84
CA LEU A 288 -16.69 -5.54 22.21
C LEU A 288 -17.86 -6.29 22.88
N ILE A 289 -17.88 -6.38 24.21
CA ILE A 289 -18.99 -6.98 24.97
C ILE A 289 -20.29 -6.19 24.75
N THR A 290 -20.19 -4.86 24.77
CA THR A 290 -21.31 -3.94 24.50
C THR A 290 -21.90 -4.21 23.13
N SER A 291 -21.07 -4.25 22.09
CA SER A 291 -21.50 -4.51 20.72
C SER A 291 -22.09 -5.92 20.54
N ALA A 292 -21.45 -6.93 21.12
CA ALA A 292 -21.90 -8.32 21.03
C ALA A 292 -23.20 -8.60 21.81
N SER A 293 -23.54 -7.77 22.81
CA SER A 293 -24.79 -7.92 23.57
C SER A 293 -26.05 -7.83 22.71
N ALA A 294 -26.00 -7.13 21.57
CA ALA A 294 -27.12 -7.03 20.63
C ALA A 294 -27.50 -8.38 20.00
N LEU A 295 -26.61 -9.38 20.03
CA LEU A 295 -26.80 -10.70 19.43
C LEU A 295 -27.26 -11.77 20.43
N HIS A 296 -27.46 -11.42 21.71
CA HIS A 296 -27.74 -12.39 22.77
C HIS A 296 -28.93 -13.30 22.44
N ASP A 297 -29.98 -12.73 21.84
CA ASP A 297 -31.23 -13.40 21.52
C ASP A 297 -31.38 -13.80 20.04
N LEU A 298 -30.31 -13.75 19.25
CA LEU A 298 -30.34 -14.02 17.79
C LEU A 298 -31.04 -15.35 17.44
N GLY A 299 -30.90 -16.36 18.29
CA GLY A 299 -31.50 -17.68 18.08
C GLY A 299 -33.02 -17.73 18.19
N LYS A 300 -33.69 -16.68 18.70
CA LYS A 300 -35.16 -16.59 18.72
C LYS A 300 -35.75 -16.62 17.31
N ILE A 301 -34.98 -16.26 16.27
CA ILE A 301 -35.34 -16.46 14.85
C ILE A 301 -35.71 -17.92 14.54
N SER A 302 -35.09 -18.88 15.23
CA SER A 302 -35.36 -20.30 14.99
C SER A 302 -36.49 -20.87 15.85
N ILE A 303 -37.15 -20.04 16.67
CA ILE A 303 -38.28 -20.45 17.52
C ILE A 303 -39.60 -20.27 16.76
N PRO A 304 -40.53 -21.25 16.80
CA PRO A 304 -41.83 -21.12 16.17
C PRO A 304 -42.68 -19.99 16.77
N ASP A 305 -43.38 -19.22 15.93
CA ASP A 305 -44.23 -18.09 16.35
C ASP A 305 -45.30 -18.48 17.37
N ALA A 306 -45.86 -19.69 17.26
CA ALA A 306 -46.85 -20.19 18.21
C ALA A 306 -46.32 -20.33 19.65
N ILE A 307 -44.99 -20.45 19.81
CA ILE A 307 -44.30 -20.50 21.11
C ILE A 307 -43.79 -19.11 21.47
N LEU A 308 -43.16 -18.40 20.51
CA LEU A 308 -42.60 -17.06 20.72
C LEU A 308 -43.66 -16.04 21.13
N LEU A 309 -44.80 -16.02 20.44
CA LEU A 309 -45.87 -15.01 20.60
C LEU A 309 -47.00 -15.47 21.54
N LYS A 310 -46.81 -16.57 22.27
CA LYS A 310 -47.90 -17.22 23.01
C LYS A 310 -48.46 -16.31 24.13
N PRO A 311 -49.80 -16.10 24.19
CA PRO A 311 -50.42 -15.41 25.30
C PRO A 311 -50.52 -16.27 26.56
N GLY A 312 -49.52 -16.15 27.44
CA GLY A 312 -49.49 -16.78 28.76
C GLY A 312 -48.22 -17.58 29.03
N LYS A 313 -48.23 -18.38 30.11
CA LYS A 313 -47.08 -19.21 30.47
C LYS A 313 -46.89 -20.36 29.47
N LEU A 314 -45.63 -20.57 29.07
CA LEU A 314 -45.23 -21.72 28.26
C LEU A 314 -45.44 -23.03 29.04
N THR A 315 -45.84 -24.10 28.35
CA THR A 315 -45.81 -25.46 28.90
C THR A 315 -44.35 -25.92 29.08
N PRO A 316 -44.08 -26.98 29.88
CA PRO A 316 -42.72 -27.49 30.03
C PRO A 316 -42.06 -27.85 28.69
N GLU A 317 -42.80 -28.46 27.76
CA GLU A 317 -42.29 -28.83 26.42
C GLU A 317 -42.02 -27.61 25.54
N GLU A 318 -42.90 -26.61 25.58
CA GLU A 318 -42.71 -25.33 24.88
C GLU A 318 -41.52 -24.56 25.46
N PHE A 319 -41.32 -24.61 26.78
CA PHE A 319 -40.19 -23.99 27.45
C PHE A 319 -38.87 -24.65 27.08
N GLU A 320 -38.81 -25.99 26.96
CA GLU A 320 -37.63 -26.68 26.43
C GLU A 320 -37.34 -26.27 24.97
N THR A 321 -38.37 -26.06 24.17
CA THR A 321 -38.21 -25.52 22.81
C THR A 321 -37.66 -24.09 22.84
N MET A 322 -38.20 -23.24 23.72
CA MET A 322 -37.71 -21.87 23.91
C MET A 322 -36.24 -21.83 24.32
N LYS A 323 -35.80 -22.68 25.27
CA LYS A 323 -34.38 -22.77 25.69
C LYS A 323 -33.42 -23.06 24.54
N SER A 324 -33.89 -23.69 23.46
CA SER A 324 -33.04 -24.02 22.32
C SER A 324 -32.53 -22.81 21.55
N HIS A 325 -33.07 -21.60 21.77
CA HIS A 325 -32.61 -20.38 21.10
C HIS A 325 -31.13 -20.08 21.39
N SER A 326 -30.63 -20.35 22.60
CA SER A 326 -29.23 -20.06 22.94
C SER A 326 -28.26 -20.87 22.06
N ASN A 327 -28.50 -22.18 21.93
CA ASN A 327 -27.70 -23.05 21.07
C ASN A 327 -27.89 -22.76 19.58
N ARG A 328 -29.14 -22.50 19.14
CA ARG A 328 -29.46 -22.18 17.75
C ARG A 328 -28.85 -20.84 17.30
N GLY A 329 -28.80 -19.86 18.19
CA GLY A 329 -28.12 -18.60 17.94
C GLY A 329 -26.62 -18.81 17.68
N CYS A 330 -25.96 -19.68 18.45
CA CYS A 330 -24.57 -20.07 18.18
C CYS A 330 -24.38 -20.78 16.83
N GLU A 331 -25.32 -21.63 16.41
CA GLU A 331 -25.27 -22.27 15.09
C GLU A 331 -25.36 -21.24 13.97
N ILE A 332 -26.27 -20.26 14.08
CA ILE A 332 -26.41 -19.15 13.14
C ILE A 332 -25.11 -18.35 13.06
N LEU A 333 -24.54 -17.98 14.21
CA LEU A 333 -23.28 -17.20 14.27
C LEU A 333 -22.09 -17.93 13.63
N LYS A 334 -22.01 -19.27 13.78
CA LYS A 334 -20.94 -20.08 13.16
C LYS A 334 -21.10 -20.25 11.64
N LEU A 335 -22.33 -20.16 11.14
CA LEU A 335 -22.64 -20.27 9.72
C LEU A 335 -22.61 -18.92 8.99
N ALA A 336 -22.64 -17.81 9.73
CA ALA A 336 -22.58 -16.47 9.16
C ALA A 336 -21.23 -16.26 8.44
N PRO A 337 -21.23 -15.89 7.14
CA PRO A 337 -20.01 -15.66 6.36
C PRO A 337 -19.42 -14.26 6.67
N LEU A 338 -19.12 -14.00 7.93
CA LEU A 338 -18.65 -12.71 8.43
C LEU A 338 -17.19 -12.82 8.88
N ASP A 339 -16.33 -11.93 8.37
CA ASP A 339 -14.90 -11.85 8.72
C ASP A 339 -14.72 -11.14 10.08
N TRP A 340 -15.29 -11.72 11.13
CA TRP A 340 -15.17 -11.20 12.49
C TRP A 340 -13.85 -11.62 13.12
N SER A 341 -13.29 -10.76 13.98
CA SER A 341 -12.14 -11.15 14.78
C SER A 341 -12.50 -12.36 15.66
N ALA A 342 -11.53 -13.24 15.89
CA ALA A 342 -11.74 -14.42 16.72
C ALA A 342 -12.27 -14.06 18.12
N GLU A 343 -11.84 -12.93 18.68
CA GLU A 343 -12.27 -12.42 19.98
C GLU A 343 -13.72 -11.92 19.98
N TYR A 344 -14.14 -11.24 18.90
CA TYR A 344 -15.52 -10.77 18.73
C TYR A 344 -16.50 -11.95 18.56
N LEU A 345 -16.15 -12.90 17.70
CA LEU A 345 -16.95 -14.10 17.48
C LEU A 345 -17.08 -14.92 18.77
N GLN A 346 -15.97 -15.14 19.48
CA GLN A 346 -16.00 -15.89 20.74
C GLN A 346 -16.88 -15.19 21.79
N THR A 347 -16.76 -13.87 21.95
CA THR A 347 -17.57 -13.13 22.92
C THR A 347 -19.05 -13.17 22.57
N SER A 348 -19.40 -13.07 21.28
CA SER A 348 -20.77 -13.19 20.79
C SER A 348 -21.34 -14.59 21.04
N LEU A 349 -20.54 -15.63 20.82
CA LEU A 349 -20.90 -17.01 21.14
C LEU A 349 -21.11 -17.20 22.65
N ASP A 350 -20.22 -16.66 23.48
CA ASP A 350 -20.32 -16.78 24.94
C ASP A 350 -21.59 -16.11 25.47
N ILE A 351 -21.90 -14.90 25.00
CA ILE A 351 -23.12 -14.18 25.38
C ILE A 351 -24.35 -14.98 24.91
N CYS A 352 -24.44 -15.31 23.62
CA CYS A 352 -25.60 -15.99 23.06
C CYS A 352 -25.85 -17.35 23.73
N LYS A 353 -24.78 -18.10 24.02
CA LYS A 353 -24.89 -19.42 24.64
C LYS A 353 -25.22 -19.35 26.12
N TYR A 354 -24.57 -18.47 26.89
CA TYR A 354 -24.54 -18.57 28.35
C TYR A 354 -25.23 -17.44 29.10
N HIS A 355 -25.84 -16.44 28.46
CA HIS A 355 -26.50 -15.34 29.19
C HIS A 355 -27.70 -15.79 30.05
N HIS A 356 -28.24 -16.99 29.84
CA HIS A 356 -29.26 -17.61 30.69
C HIS A 356 -28.70 -18.59 31.75
N GLU A 357 -27.38 -18.72 31.85
CA GLU A 357 -26.75 -19.44 32.95
C GLU A 357 -26.95 -18.67 34.27
N LYS A 358 -27.04 -19.40 35.39
CA LYS A 358 -27.22 -18.81 36.72
C LYS A 358 -26.03 -19.13 37.59
N TYR A 359 -25.61 -18.19 38.43
CA TYR A 359 -24.40 -18.34 39.25
C TYR A 359 -24.45 -19.54 40.21
N ASP A 360 -25.66 -20.02 40.55
CA ASP A 360 -25.88 -21.23 41.37
C ASP A 360 -25.87 -22.56 40.59
N GLY A 361 -25.72 -22.53 39.26
CA GLY A 361 -25.70 -23.70 38.38
C GLY A 361 -27.08 -24.19 37.93
N LYS A 362 -28.16 -23.45 38.21
CA LYS A 362 -29.54 -23.82 37.82
C LYS A 362 -29.99 -23.21 36.49
N GLY A 363 -29.07 -22.61 35.74
CA GLY A 363 -29.32 -22.03 34.43
C GLY A 363 -29.29 -23.06 33.31
N TYR A 364 -29.30 -22.58 32.07
CA TYR A 364 -29.19 -23.38 30.85
C TYR A 364 -28.31 -22.64 29.85
N PRO A 365 -27.70 -23.33 28.85
CA PRO A 365 -27.89 -24.73 28.47
C PRO A 365 -27.00 -25.78 29.18
N GLU A 366 -25.90 -25.39 29.80
CA GLU A 366 -24.88 -26.31 30.35
C GLU A 366 -24.89 -26.39 31.89
N GLY A 367 -25.55 -25.47 32.58
CA GLY A 367 -25.65 -25.47 34.04
C GLY A 367 -24.34 -25.03 34.71
N LEU A 368 -23.60 -24.13 34.06
CA LEU A 368 -22.33 -23.60 34.53
C LEU A 368 -22.49 -22.90 35.88
N LYS A 369 -21.49 -23.03 36.77
CA LYS A 369 -21.56 -22.50 38.13
C LYS A 369 -20.47 -21.49 38.43
N GLY A 370 -20.83 -20.39 39.08
CA GLY A 370 -19.87 -19.40 39.54
C GLY A 370 -19.13 -18.72 38.38
N ASP A 371 -17.81 -18.64 38.49
CA ASP A 371 -16.93 -18.01 37.49
C ASP A 371 -16.66 -18.91 36.24
N GLU A 372 -17.29 -20.08 36.14
CA GLU A 372 -17.30 -20.87 34.90
C GLU A 372 -18.14 -20.18 33.80
N ILE A 373 -19.09 -19.33 34.19
CA ILE A 373 -19.88 -18.52 33.27
C ILE A 373 -18.99 -17.38 32.76
N PRO A 374 -18.81 -17.18 31.45
CA PRO A 374 -18.02 -16.08 30.92
C PRO A 374 -18.49 -14.71 31.43
N ILE A 375 -17.54 -13.82 31.72
CA ILE A 375 -17.84 -12.50 32.30
C ILE A 375 -18.81 -11.67 31.43
N SER A 376 -18.66 -11.78 30.10
CA SER A 376 -19.55 -11.15 29.12
C SER A 376 -21.01 -11.62 29.28
N ALA A 377 -21.21 -12.93 29.44
CA ALA A 377 -22.52 -13.52 29.67
C ALA A 377 -23.09 -13.15 31.06
N GLN A 378 -22.27 -13.10 32.11
CA GLN A 378 -22.70 -12.68 33.45
C GLN A 378 -23.21 -11.23 33.46
N ILE A 379 -22.54 -10.32 32.74
CA ILE A 379 -22.96 -8.92 32.62
C ILE A 379 -24.29 -8.84 31.88
N VAL A 380 -24.38 -9.44 30.69
CA VAL A 380 -25.60 -9.39 29.85
C VAL A 380 -26.80 -10.04 30.55
N SER A 381 -26.60 -11.11 31.33
CA SER A 381 -27.66 -11.77 32.10
C SER A 381 -28.38 -10.84 33.08
N VAL A 382 -27.61 -10.03 33.83
CA VAL A 382 -28.18 -9.04 34.77
C VAL A 382 -28.89 -7.93 34.01
N VAL A 383 -28.31 -7.48 32.89
CA VAL A 383 -28.87 -6.41 32.05
C VAL A 383 -30.18 -6.82 31.41
N ASP A 384 -30.24 -7.98 30.77
CA ASP A 384 -31.45 -8.50 30.13
C ASP A 384 -32.58 -8.66 31.16
N CYS A 385 -32.25 -9.23 32.32
CA CYS A 385 -33.20 -9.33 33.43
C CYS A 385 -33.70 -7.96 33.90
N PHE A 386 -32.82 -6.96 33.98
CA PHE A 386 -33.19 -5.61 34.40
C PHE A 386 -34.09 -4.92 33.37
N ASP A 387 -33.72 -4.97 32.08
CA ASP A 387 -34.52 -4.37 31.01
C ASP A 387 -35.92 -5.00 30.93
N ALA A 388 -36.02 -6.32 31.12
CA ALA A 388 -37.28 -7.05 31.13
C ALA A 388 -38.21 -6.71 32.31
N LEU A 389 -37.69 -6.15 33.42
CA LEU A 389 -38.49 -5.75 34.58
C LEU A 389 -39.05 -4.34 34.45
N ILE A 390 -38.26 -3.40 33.92
CA ILE A 390 -38.63 -1.98 33.82
C ILE A 390 -39.45 -1.67 32.55
N ASN A 391 -39.53 -2.60 31.59
CA ASN A 391 -40.27 -2.42 30.35
C ASN A 391 -41.41 -3.43 30.21
N LYS A 392 -42.53 -2.97 29.65
CA LYS A 392 -43.76 -3.75 29.53
C LYS A 392 -43.63 -4.84 28.47
N ARG A 393 -43.74 -6.12 28.85
CA ARG A 393 -44.00 -7.24 27.92
C ARG A 393 -45.49 -7.54 27.90
N CYS A 394 -46.00 -8.16 26.82
CA CYS A 394 -47.42 -8.42 26.51
C CYS A 394 -48.32 -8.95 27.66
N TYR A 395 -47.76 -9.40 28.80
CA TYR A 395 -48.48 -10.05 29.91
C TYR A 395 -48.10 -9.57 31.33
N LYS A 396 -47.29 -8.52 31.50
CA LYS A 396 -46.95 -7.93 32.82
C LYS A 396 -46.79 -6.41 32.76
N ASP A 397 -47.36 -5.72 33.74
CA ASP A 397 -47.10 -4.29 33.94
C ASP A 397 -45.63 -4.09 34.36
N ALA A 398 -45.01 -3.03 33.82
CA ALA A 398 -43.65 -2.65 34.13
C ALA A 398 -43.51 -2.25 35.61
N PHE A 399 -42.42 -2.67 36.24
CA PHE A 399 -42.07 -2.22 37.58
C PHE A 399 -41.47 -0.82 37.54
N ASP A 400 -41.64 -0.07 38.63
CA ASP A 400 -40.88 1.18 38.81
C ASP A 400 -39.38 0.87 38.91
N PHE A 401 -38.53 1.81 38.49
CA PHE A 401 -37.08 1.64 38.48
C PHE A 401 -36.54 1.17 39.83
N GLU A 402 -36.99 1.78 40.92
CA GLU A 402 -36.52 1.44 42.27
C GLU A 402 -36.94 0.03 42.67
N GLU A 403 -38.17 -0.36 42.33
CA GLU A 403 -38.70 -1.69 42.63
C GLU A 403 -37.94 -2.78 41.84
N ALA A 404 -37.74 -2.58 40.54
CA ALA A 404 -36.98 -3.51 39.69
C ALA A 404 -35.53 -3.67 40.17
N PHE A 405 -34.87 -2.56 40.54
CA PHE A 405 -33.51 -2.57 41.07
C PHE A 405 -33.41 -3.35 42.38
N ASP A 406 -34.35 -3.12 43.32
CA ASP A 406 -34.40 -3.82 44.60
C ASP A 406 -34.77 -5.31 44.45
N MET A 407 -35.59 -5.68 43.46
CA MET A 407 -35.93 -7.08 43.16
C MET A 407 -34.69 -7.89 42.73
N ILE A 408 -33.83 -7.30 41.91
CA ILE A 408 -32.57 -7.94 41.49
C ILE A 408 -31.63 -8.10 42.70
N LEU A 409 -31.47 -7.05 43.52
CA LEU A 409 -30.59 -7.09 44.69
C LEU A 409 -31.07 -8.07 45.79
N ARG A 410 -32.39 -8.27 45.92
CA ARG A 410 -32.97 -9.26 46.84
C ARG A 410 -32.89 -10.69 46.32
N GLY A 411 -32.46 -10.90 45.08
CA GLY A 411 -32.34 -12.22 44.45
C GLY A 411 -33.67 -12.81 43.99
N GLU A 412 -34.72 -11.99 43.84
CA GLU A 412 -36.05 -12.44 43.42
C GLU A 412 -36.10 -12.83 41.93
N CYS A 413 -35.09 -12.41 41.16
CA CYS A 413 -35.00 -12.65 39.71
C CYS A 413 -34.00 -13.74 39.32
N GLY A 414 -33.30 -14.34 40.29
CA GLY A 414 -32.26 -15.33 40.06
C GLY A 414 -31.01 -15.08 40.90
N VAL A 415 -30.06 -16.02 40.81
CA VAL A 415 -28.77 -15.91 41.50
C VAL A 415 -27.73 -15.40 40.50
N PHE A 416 -27.34 -14.14 40.65
CA PHE A 416 -26.29 -13.50 39.86
C PHE A 416 -24.97 -13.48 40.63
N SER A 417 -23.88 -13.22 39.92
CA SER A 417 -22.56 -13.08 40.54
C SER A 417 -22.55 -11.95 41.58
N PRO A 418 -22.07 -12.19 42.81
CA PRO A 418 -22.00 -11.14 43.84
C PRO A 418 -21.17 -9.93 43.39
N LYS A 419 -20.14 -10.14 42.57
CA LYS A 419 -19.29 -9.08 42.03
C LYS A 419 -20.03 -8.22 41.00
N ILE A 420 -20.82 -8.85 40.13
CA ILE A 420 -21.65 -8.13 39.15
C ILE A 420 -22.79 -7.39 39.84
N LEU A 421 -23.39 -7.96 40.89
CA LEU A 421 -24.39 -7.26 41.70
C LEU A 421 -23.80 -6.05 42.44
N ASP A 422 -22.55 -6.12 42.89
CA ASP A 422 -21.85 -4.95 43.46
C ASP A 422 -21.64 -3.86 42.41
N CYS A 423 -21.19 -4.21 41.19
CA CYS A 423 -21.07 -3.27 40.07
C CYS A 423 -22.43 -2.68 39.66
N PHE A 424 -23.48 -3.49 39.58
CA PHE A 424 -24.84 -3.06 39.31
C PHE A 424 -25.32 -2.05 40.37
N LYS A 425 -25.04 -2.32 41.66
CA LYS A 425 -25.34 -1.43 42.78
C LYS A 425 -24.61 -0.08 42.65
N LYS A 426 -23.31 -0.10 42.36
CA LYS A 426 -22.50 1.13 42.15
C LYS A 426 -22.92 1.93 40.92
N SER A 427 -23.50 1.25 39.93
CA SER A 427 -23.96 1.85 38.68
C SER A 427 -25.36 2.45 38.75
N LYS A 428 -26.05 2.39 39.90
CA LYS A 428 -27.46 2.82 40.06
C LYS A 428 -27.75 4.20 39.48
N ASP A 429 -26.95 5.21 39.84
CA ASP A 429 -27.16 6.59 39.38
C ASP A 429 -26.91 6.73 37.87
N LYS A 430 -25.93 6.00 37.32
CA LYS A 430 -25.65 5.99 35.88
C LYS A 430 -26.79 5.32 35.10
N LEU A 431 -27.29 4.18 35.60
CA LEU A 431 -28.43 3.46 35.00
C LEU A 431 -29.70 4.30 35.04
N ARG A 432 -29.97 4.97 36.17
CA ARG A 432 -31.08 5.93 36.29
C ARG A 432 -30.93 7.07 35.28
N ASN A 433 -29.77 7.71 35.24
CA ASN A 433 -29.53 8.81 34.32
C ASN A 433 -29.62 8.36 32.86
N HIS A 434 -29.24 7.13 32.52
CA HIS A 434 -29.36 6.59 31.17
C HIS A 434 -30.82 6.33 30.76
N ILE A 435 -31.71 6.10 31.73
CA ILE A 435 -33.16 5.96 31.49
C ILE A 435 -33.84 7.34 31.45
N GLU A 436 -33.45 8.26 32.33
CA GLU A 436 -34.05 9.59 32.49
C GLU A 436 -33.56 10.60 31.45
N ASN A 437 -32.25 10.62 31.17
CA ASN A 437 -31.68 11.35 30.05
C ASN A 437 -31.69 10.43 28.84
N LYS A 438 -32.55 10.72 27.86
CA LYS A 438 -32.40 10.17 26.50
C LYS A 438 -31.05 10.55 25.82
N GLU A 439 -30.12 11.20 26.54
CA GLU A 439 -28.90 11.86 26.08
C GLU A 439 -27.66 11.57 26.98
N LEU A 440 -27.48 10.35 27.47
CA LEU A 440 -26.12 9.90 27.83
C LEU A 440 -25.56 9.11 26.66
N GLU A 441 -25.11 9.85 25.65
CA GLU A 441 -24.16 9.36 24.65
C GLU A 441 -22.90 8.90 25.39
N TYR A 442 -22.72 7.58 25.44
CA TYR A 442 -21.40 7.03 25.63
C TYR A 442 -20.57 7.38 24.39
N ASP A 443 -19.34 7.86 24.59
CA ASP A 443 -18.30 7.99 23.57
C ASP A 443 -17.93 6.58 23.02
N GLU A 444 -18.86 5.89 22.37
CA GLU A 444 -18.53 4.94 21.30
C GLU A 444 -17.94 5.79 20.14
N PRO A 445 -17.18 5.20 19.20
CA PRO A 445 -16.98 5.78 17.85
C PRO A 445 -18.30 6.06 17.08
N PHE A 446 -19.43 5.86 17.74
CA PHE A 446 -20.79 6.05 17.36
C PHE A 446 -21.43 7.11 18.27
N VAL A 447 -21.06 8.36 18.06
CA VAL A 447 -22.00 9.46 18.28
C VAL A 447 -23.13 9.21 17.29
N MET A 448 -24.33 8.87 17.78
CA MET A 448 -25.57 9.21 17.09
C MET A 448 -25.62 10.73 17.06
N ARG A 449 -24.88 11.35 16.14
CA ARG A 449 -25.04 12.79 15.96
C ARG A 449 -26.52 13.01 15.70
N ASN A 450 -27.06 14.06 16.30
CA ASN A 450 -28.37 14.65 15.97
C ASN A 450 -28.57 14.92 14.45
N GLU A 451 -27.57 14.64 13.61
CA GLU A 451 -27.60 14.60 12.15
C GLU A 451 -28.47 13.46 11.57
N ASP A 452 -28.77 12.36 12.28
CA ASP A 452 -29.64 11.27 11.77
C ASP A 452 -31.16 11.57 11.87
N SER A 453 -31.54 12.64 12.59
CA SER A 453 -32.91 13.17 12.65
C SER A 453 -33.09 14.45 11.83
N ASP A 454 -32.01 14.96 11.23
CA ASP A 454 -32.03 16.16 10.42
C ASP A 454 -32.13 15.79 8.94
N LEU A 455 -33.31 15.98 8.36
CA LEU A 455 -33.57 15.86 6.93
C LEU A 455 -33.45 17.24 6.25
N SER A 456 -32.77 18.21 6.87
CA SER A 456 -32.62 19.56 6.33
C SER A 456 -32.06 19.55 4.90
N GLY A 457 -32.79 20.21 4.01
CA GLY A 457 -32.39 20.34 2.61
C GLY A 457 -32.67 19.12 1.72
N ILE A 458 -33.30 18.06 2.24
CA ILE A 458 -33.75 16.92 1.44
C ILE A 458 -35.15 17.18 0.88
N ASN A 459 -35.34 17.03 -0.42
CA ASN A 459 -36.61 17.15 -1.12
C ASN A 459 -37.22 15.76 -1.36
N ILE A 460 -38.39 15.50 -0.78
CA ILE A 460 -39.05 14.20 -0.85
C ILE A 460 -40.43 14.36 -1.50
N LEU A 461 -40.73 13.50 -2.48
CA LEU A 461 -42.07 13.28 -2.97
C LEU A 461 -42.75 12.17 -2.14
N LEU A 462 -43.77 12.51 -1.36
CA LEU A 462 -44.58 11.56 -0.58
C LEU A 462 -45.86 11.21 -1.34
N VAL A 463 -45.99 9.96 -1.76
CA VAL A 463 -47.13 9.43 -2.51
C VAL A 463 -47.94 8.49 -1.62
N GLU A 464 -49.15 8.91 -1.24
CA GLU A 464 -49.99 8.25 -0.25
C GLU A 464 -51.46 8.60 -0.50
N ASP A 465 -52.34 7.61 -0.66
CA ASP A 465 -53.75 7.86 -1.01
C ASP A 465 -54.61 8.31 0.18
N ASP A 466 -54.34 7.77 1.37
CA ASP A 466 -55.03 8.18 2.60
C ASP A 466 -54.60 9.59 3.03
N GLU A 467 -55.54 10.54 2.97
CA GLU A 467 -55.30 11.95 3.27
C GLU A 467 -54.73 12.15 4.69
N VAL A 468 -55.23 11.41 5.67
CA VAL A 468 -54.77 11.51 7.07
C VAL A 468 -53.34 11.01 7.19
N SER A 469 -53.03 9.83 6.65
CA SER A 469 -51.69 9.24 6.66
C SER A 469 -50.69 10.12 5.91
N ARG A 470 -51.11 10.72 4.78
CA ARG A 470 -50.29 11.63 3.99
C ARG A 470 -49.94 12.90 4.76
N THR A 471 -50.94 13.54 5.38
CA THR A 471 -50.71 14.74 6.21
C THR A 471 -49.81 14.44 7.40
N VAL A 472 -50.08 13.36 8.15
CA VAL A 472 -49.26 13.00 9.32
C VAL A 472 -47.82 12.67 8.92
N GLY A 473 -47.62 11.90 7.84
CA GLY A 473 -46.30 11.58 7.33
C GLY A 473 -45.55 12.83 6.85
N ALA A 474 -46.23 13.73 6.14
CA ALA A 474 -45.64 14.97 5.67
C ALA A 474 -45.22 15.88 6.82
N ASP A 475 -46.07 16.03 7.85
CA ASP A 475 -45.78 16.88 9.01
C ASP A 475 -44.57 16.37 9.81
N ILE A 476 -44.51 15.05 10.07
CA ILE A 476 -43.37 14.42 10.76
C ILE A 476 -42.05 14.69 10.03
N LEU A 477 -42.05 14.60 8.69
CA LEU A 477 -40.84 14.79 7.89
C LEU A 477 -40.47 16.28 7.73
N ARG A 478 -41.46 17.17 7.65
CA ARG A 478 -41.26 18.63 7.64
C ARG A 478 -40.68 19.12 8.96
N GLU A 479 -41.16 18.60 10.10
CA GLU A 479 -40.60 18.91 11.43
C GLU A 479 -39.13 18.48 11.55
N ALA A 480 -38.76 17.41 10.85
CA ALA A 480 -37.37 16.95 10.73
C ALA A 480 -36.52 17.76 9.72
N GLY A 481 -37.09 18.76 9.03
CA GLY A 481 -36.37 19.64 8.11
C GLY A 481 -36.47 19.30 6.63
N ALA A 482 -37.17 18.23 6.24
CA ALA A 482 -37.36 17.86 4.84
C ALA A 482 -38.36 18.78 4.13
N TRP A 483 -38.13 18.99 2.83
CA TRP A 483 -39.09 19.62 1.93
C TRP A 483 -40.00 18.55 1.33
N ILE A 484 -41.28 18.55 1.69
CA ILE A 484 -42.24 17.53 1.26
C ILE A 484 -43.18 18.05 0.19
N THR A 485 -43.15 17.41 -0.98
CA THR A 485 -44.21 17.49 -2.00
C THR A 485 -45.13 16.29 -1.85
N GLU A 486 -46.44 16.52 -1.82
CA GLU A 486 -47.45 15.49 -1.57
C GLU A 486 -48.17 15.09 -2.87
N ALA A 487 -48.47 13.80 -3.02
CA ALA A 487 -49.32 13.26 -4.07
C ALA A 487 -50.31 12.25 -3.47
N GLY A 488 -51.59 12.36 -3.83
CA GLY A 488 -52.66 11.48 -3.37
C GLY A 488 -52.90 10.23 -4.22
N SER A 489 -52.14 10.06 -5.31
CA SER A 489 -52.27 8.90 -6.19
C SER A 489 -51.01 8.72 -7.05
N GLY A 490 -50.84 7.51 -7.62
CA GLY A 490 -49.77 7.24 -8.57
C GLY A 490 -49.85 8.10 -9.84
N ASP A 491 -51.05 8.42 -10.33
CA ASP A 491 -51.24 9.28 -11.50
C ASP A 491 -50.80 10.73 -11.21
N GLU A 492 -51.16 11.26 -10.04
CA GLU A 492 -50.73 12.59 -9.60
C GLU A 492 -49.21 12.66 -9.42
N ALA A 493 -48.59 11.61 -8.85
CA ALA A 493 -47.14 11.53 -8.73
C ALA A 493 -46.43 11.58 -10.09
N LEU A 494 -46.94 10.85 -11.08
CA LEU A 494 -46.38 10.87 -12.45
C LEU A 494 -46.55 12.24 -13.12
N ASP A 495 -47.65 12.94 -12.87
CA ASP A 495 -47.87 14.28 -13.43
C ASP A 495 -47.00 15.34 -12.74
N ILE A 496 -46.73 15.22 -11.45
CA ILE A 496 -45.74 16.05 -10.75
C ILE A 496 -44.34 15.82 -11.36
N ILE A 497 -43.90 14.56 -11.46
CA ILE A 497 -42.56 14.21 -11.95
C ILE A 497 -42.31 14.71 -13.38
N LYS A 498 -43.33 14.72 -14.26
CA LYS A 498 -43.20 15.23 -15.64
C LYS A 498 -43.00 16.75 -15.74
N ASN A 499 -43.40 17.50 -14.71
CA ASN A 499 -43.47 18.96 -14.74
C ASN A 499 -42.40 19.65 -13.87
N VAL A 500 -41.47 18.88 -13.30
CA VAL A 500 -40.36 19.39 -12.48
C VAL A 500 -39.02 19.16 -13.17
N ASP A 501 -38.00 19.91 -12.75
CA ASP A 501 -36.62 19.72 -13.22
C ASP A 501 -36.02 18.41 -12.70
N ASP A 502 -34.98 17.91 -13.37
CA ASP A 502 -34.36 16.58 -13.13
C ASP A 502 -33.80 16.39 -11.70
N ASP A 503 -33.57 17.48 -10.94
CA ASP A 503 -33.01 17.51 -9.58
C ASP A 503 -34.04 17.94 -8.51
N ALA A 504 -35.33 17.98 -8.85
CA ALA A 504 -36.38 18.47 -7.95
C ALA A 504 -36.63 17.58 -6.71
N PHE A 505 -36.25 16.30 -6.77
CA PHE A 505 -36.45 15.35 -5.68
C PHE A 505 -35.19 14.53 -5.42
N ASP A 506 -34.87 14.36 -4.14
CA ASP A 506 -33.79 13.51 -3.65
C ASP A 506 -34.27 12.07 -3.40
N ALA A 507 -35.57 11.89 -3.14
CA ALA A 507 -36.20 10.58 -2.98
C ALA A 507 -37.73 10.61 -3.15
N ILE A 508 -38.31 9.44 -3.39
CA ILE A 508 -39.75 9.22 -3.45
C ILE A 508 -40.14 8.20 -2.38
N LEU A 509 -41.07 8.56 -1.49
CA LEU A 509 -41.74 7.63 -0.59
C LEU A 509 -43.06 7.21 -1.24
N MET A 510 -43.21 5.93 -1.53
CA MET A 510 -44.29 5.39 -2.37
C MET A 510 -45.14 4.38 -1.60
N ASP A 511 -46.40 4.69 -1.35
CA ASP A 511 -47.35 3.67 -0.88
C ASP A 511 -47.50 2.55 -1.93
N LEU A 512 -47.46 1.30 -1.50
CA LEU A 512 -47.66 0.14 -2.36
C LEU A 512 -49.11 -0.02 -2.80
N PHE A 513 -50.07 0.28 -1.93
CA PHE A 513 -51.46 -0.11 -2.12
C PHE A 513 -52.37 1.11 -2.24
N MET A 514 -52.38 1.70 -3.43
CA MET A 514 -53.25 2.84 -3.75
C MET A 514 -54.36 2.45 -4.76
N PRO A 515 -55.55 3.06 -4.71
CA PRO A 515 -56.58 2.93 -5.72
C PRO A 515 -56.12 3.42 -7.10
N GLY A 516 -56.50 2.69 -8.15
CA GLY A 516 -56.11 3.03 -9.52
C GLY A 516 -54.70 2.53 -9.83
N LEU A 517 -53.74 3.45 -9.93
CA LEU A 517 -52.34 3.11 -10.19
C LEU A 517 -51.63 2.76 -8.88
N ASP A 518 -51.34 1.48 -8.67
CA ASP A 518 -50.65 1.01 -7.46
C ASP A 518 -49.17 1.42 -7.43
N GLY A 519 -48.52 1.34 -6.26
CA GLY A 519 -47.14 1.80 -6.10
C GLY A 519 -46.13 1.01 -6.95
N PHE A 520 -46.40 -0.27 -7.19
CA PHE A 520 -45.55 -1.13 -8.02
C PHE A 520 -45.57 -0.69 -9.48
N GLU A 521 -46.76 -0.48 -10.04
CA GLU A 521 -46.93 -0.04 -11.43
C GLU A 521 -46.47 1.41 -11.61
N THR A 522 -46.74 2.27 -10.63
CA THR A 522 -46.23 3.66 -10.62
C THR A 522 -44.71 3.68 -10.69
N THR A 523 -44.04 2.86 -9.88
CA THR A 523 -42.56 2.74 -9.86
C THR A 523 -42.03 2.27 -11.20
N LYS A 524 -42.63 1.22 -11.79
CA LYS A 524 -42.21 0.75 -13.13
C LYS A 524 -42.28 1.86 -14.16
N ARG A 525 -43.37 2.64 -14.17
CA ARG A 525 -43.52 3.78 -15.09
C ARG A 525 -42.50 4.89 -14.85
N ILE A 526 -42.12 5.15 -13.60
CA ILE A 526 -41.03 6.09 -13.27
C ILE A 526 -39.70 5.57 -13.83
N ARG A 527 -39.36 4.29 -13.59
CA ARG A 527 -38.12 3.66 -14.06
C ARG A 527 -38.02 3.54 -15.58
N GLU A 528 -39.15 3.35 -16.26
CA GLU A 528 -39.23 3.30 -17.73
C GLU A 528 -39.32 4.70 -18.37
N SER A 529 -39.53 5.75 -17.57
CA SER A 529 -39.53 7.11 -18.07
C SER A 529 -38.15 7.47 -18.62
N LYS A 530 -38.10 8.21 -19.73
CA LYS A 530 -36.84 8.77 -20.27
C LYS A 530 -36.47 10.11 -19.62
N ILE A 531 -37.01 10.38 -18.44
CA ILE A 531 -36.74 11.60 -17.69
C ILE A 531 -35.38 11.40 -17.02
N SER A 532 -34.47 12.33 -17.23
CA SER A 532 -33.10 12.23 -16.74
C SER A 532 -33.09 12.33 -15.21
N GLY A 533 -32.32 11.47 -14.53
CA GLY A 533 -32.28 11.39 -13.06
C GLY A 533 -33.32 10.43 -12.44
N MET A 534 -34.49 10.26 -13.06
CA MET A 534 -35.59 9.43 -12.52
C MET A 534 -35.37 7.91 -12.67
N ASP A 535 -34.48 7.50 -13.57
CA ASP A 535 -34.03 6.11 -13.70
C ASP A 535 -33.22 5.65 -12.48
N THR A 536 -32.62 6.59 -11.75
CA THR A 536 -31.75 6.31 -10.61
C THR A 536 -32.27 6.82 -9.28
N ILE A 537 -33.23 7.75 -9.23
CA ILE A 537 -33.76 8.32 -7.99
C ILE A 537 -34.17 7.25 -6.97
N PRO A 538 -33.80 7.36 -5.67
CA PRO A 538 -34.29 6.45 -4.64
C PRO A 538 -35.82 6.42 -4.57
N ILE A 539 -36.41 5.24 -4.78
CA ILE A 539 -37.85 5.00 -4.54
C ILE A 539 -37.97 4.02 -3.39
N ILE A 540 -38.61 4.45 -2.31
CA ILE A 540 -38.73 3.70 -1.05
C ILE A 540 -40.19 3.29 -0.89
N ALA A 541 -40.43 1.98 -0.84
CA ALA A 541 -41.77 1.43 -0.61
C ALA A 541 -42.25 1.76 0.81
N VAL A 542 -43.52 2.12 0.95
CA VAL A 542 -44.19 2.31 2.24
C VAL A 542 -45.41 1.38 2.28
N SER A 543 -45.54 0.59 3.36
CA SER A 543 -46.59 -0.41 3.44
C SER A 543 -47.05 -0.67 4.88
N VAL A 544 -48.26 -1.20 5.01
CA VAL A 544 -48.78 -1.78 6.27
C VAL A 544 -48.47 -3.28 6.41
N SER A 545 -48.11 -3.95 5.31
CA SER A 545 -47.91 -5.40 5.22
C SER A 545 -46.43 -5.78 5.42
N HIS A 546 -46.21 -6.86 6.19
CA HIS A 546 -44.90 -7.50 6.43
C HIS A 546 -44.72 -8.76 5.56
N SER A 547 -45.51 -8.90 4.50
CA SER A 547 -45.41 -10.04 3.59
C SER A 547 -44.10 -9.98 2.80
N TYR A 548 -43.32 -11.06 2.87
CA TYR A 548 -42.12 -11.22 2.04
C TYR A 548 -42.43 -11.08 0.54
N ALA A 549 -43.62 -11.51 0.11
CA ALA A 549 -44.04 -11.41 -1.28
C ALA A 549 -44.21 -9.95 -1.74
N ASP A 550 -44.60 -9.03 -0.84
CA ASP A 550 -44.74 -7.61 -1.16
C ASP A 550 -43.36 -6.94 -1.26
N VAL A 551 -42.42 -7.34 -0.41
CA VAL A 551 -41.02 -6.88 -0.47
C VAL A 551 -40.36 -7.34 -1.77
N GLU A 552 -40.49 -8.61 -2.13
CA GLU A 552 -39.95 -9.16 -3.38
C GLU A 552 -40.54 -8.45 -4.60
N ARG A 553 -41.87 -8.25 -4.62
CA ARG A 553 -42.56 -7.52 -5.70
C ARG A 553 -42.12 -6.05 -5.77
N ALA A 554 -41.84 -5.40 -4.64
CA ALA A 554 -41.35 -4.02 -4.57
C ALA A 554 -39.95 -3.92 -5.18
N THR A 555 -39.05 -4.83 -4.81
CA THR A 555 -37.70 -4.91 -5.41
C THR A 555 -37.76 -5.17 -6.91
N ASP A 556 -38.59 -6.12 -7.36
CA ASP A 556 -38.76 -6.43 -8.78
C ASP A 556 -39.34 -5.26 -9.61
N SER A 557 -40.11 -4.38 -8.96
CA SER A 557 -40.63 -3.17 -9.59
C SER A 557 -39.59 -2.04 -9.73
N GLY A 558 -38.42 -2.17 -9.07
CA GLY A 558 -37.33 -1.20 -9.10
C GLY A 558 -37.28 -0.24 -7.90
N MET A 559 -37.93 -0.59 -6.78
CA MET A 559 -37.81 0.12 -5.51
C MET A 559 -36.51 -0.26 -4.79
N ASN A 560 -35.91 0.69 -4.07
CA ASN A 560 -34.58 0.58 -3.49
C ASN A 560 -34.59 0.20 -2.00
N ALA A 561 -35.66 0.51 -1.28
CA ALA A 561 -35.84 0.17 0.13
C ALA A 561 -37.32 0.00 0.47
N TYR A 562 -37.59 -0.49 1.68
CA TYR A 562 -38.93 -0.80 2.14
C TYR A 562 -39.13 -0.32 3.59
N LEU A 563 -40.22 0.39 3.84
CA LEU A 563 -40.59 0.98 5.11
C LEU A 563 -42.00 0.56 5.53
N TYR A 564 -42.22 0.57 6.85
CA TYR A 564 -43.49 0.21 7.46
C TYR A 564 -44.20 1.45 8.02
N LYS A 565 -45.52 1.50 7.87
CA LYS A 565 -46.36 2.48 8.56
C LYS A 565 -46.56 2.05 10.04
N PRO A 566 -46.63 3.00 11.00
CA PRO A 566 -46.50 4.45 10.83
C PRO A 566 -45.06 4.87 10.52
N LEU A 567 -44.90 5.87 9.64
CA LEU A 567 -43.59 6.40 9.27
C LEU A 567 -42.94 7.12 10.46
N SER A 568 -41.65 6.90 10.64
CA SER A 568 -40.81 7.64 11.58
C SER A 568 -39.61 8.27 10.87
N VAL A 569 -39.13 9.40 11.38
CA VAL A 569 -37.94 10.09 10.87
C VAL A 569 -36.74 9.15 10.78
N SER A 570 -36.53 8.31 11.80
CA SER A 570 -35.42 7.35 11.85
C SER A 570 -35.51 6.29 10.76
N GLN A 571 -36.71 5.80 10.45
CA GLN A 571 -36.90 4.83 9.36
C GLN A 571 -36.56 5.46 8.00
N VAL A 572 -37.08 6.66 7.74
CA VAL A 572 -36.86 7.37 6.48
C VAL A 572 -35.38 7.74 6.32
N SER A 573 -34.76 8.33 7.34
CA SER A 573 -33.33 8.68 7.35
C SER A 573 -32.42 7.48 7.05
N LYS A 574 -32.66 6.33 7.70
CA LYS A 574 -31.90 5.10 7.45
C LYS A 574 -32.08 4.56 6.04
N ALA A 575 -33.30 4.56 5.53
CA ALA A 575 -33.60 4.09 4.18
C ALA A 575 -32.94 4.99 3.12
N LEU A 576 -32.97 6.31 3.32
CA LEU A 576 -32.28 7.27 2.46
C LEU A 576 -30.77 7.06 2.49
N MET A 577 -30.18 6.95 3.67
CA MET A 577 -28.74 6.65 3.82
C MET A 577 -28.36 5.35 3.12
N TYR A 578 -29.17 4.29 3.25
CA TYR A 578 -28.93 3.02 2.57
C TYR A 578 -28.95 3.19 1.05
N CYS A 579 -29.98 3.84 0.51
CA CYS A 579 -30.13 4.07 -0.93
C CYS A 579 -28.98 4.92 -1.49
N MET A 580 -28.61 6.01 -0.81
CA MET A 580 -27.51 6.87 -1.22
C MET A 580 -26.16 6.13 -1.16
N ARG A 581 -25.94 5.28 -0.15
CA ARG A 581 -24.74 4.44 -0.05
C ARG A 581 -24.68 3.40 -1.16
N ASP A 582 -25.79 2.76 -1.50
CA ASP A 582 -25.85 1.79 -2.59
C ASP A 582 -25.58 2.45 -3.96
N GLN A 583 -26.18 3.62 -4.20
CA GLN A 583 -25.87 4.42 -5.39
C GLN A 583 -24.41 4.85 -5.44
N ALA A 584 -23.83 5.32 -4.32
CA ALA A 584 -22.42 5.67 -4.24
C ALA A 584 -21.52 4.45 -4.49
N ASN A 585 -21.88 3.28 -3.98
CA ASN A 585 -21.18 2.03 -4.24
C ASN A 585 -21.28 1.59 -5.70
N ALA A 586 -22.46 1.70 -6.32
CA ALA A 586 -22.66 1.40 -7.73
C ALA A 586 -21.87 2.38 -8.62
N LEU A 587 -21.81 3.66 -8.25
CA LEU A 587 -20.98 4.67 -8.91
C LEU A 587 -19.49 4.36 -8.72
N GLN A 588 -19.08 3.94 -7.52
CA GLN A 588 -17.72 3.51 -7.20
C GLN A 588 -17.35 2.20 -7.92
N ALA A 589 -18.29 1.29 -8.13
CA ALA A 589 -18.15 0.07 -8.93
C ALA A 589 -18.00 0.40 -10.43
N LYS A 590 -18.72 1.40 -10.92
CA LYS A 590 -18.54 1.96 -12.27
C LYS A 590 -17.19 2.67 -12.42
N LEU A 591 -16.77 3.47 -11.43
CA LEU A 591 -15.46 4.12 -11.37
C LEU A 591 -14.30 3.10 -11.29
N SER A 592 -14.45 2.03 -10.52
CA SER A 592 -13.46 0.95 -10.43
C SER A 592 -13.39 0.08 -11.68
N LYS A 593 -14.50 -0.07 -12.43
CA LYS A 593 -14.46 -0.56 -13.82
C LYS A 593 -13.68 0.39 -14.73
N SER A 594 -13.80 1.70 -14.55
CA SER A 594 -12.99 2.71 -15.26
C SER A 594 -11.50 2.65 -14.88
N ASN A 595 -11.15 2.33 -13.62
CA ASN A 595 -9.77 2.09 -13.17
C ASN A 595 -9.10 0.87 -13.82
N ARG A 596 -9.83 -0.05 -14.46
CA ARG A 596 -9.21 -1.13 -15.26
C ARG A 596 -8.45 -0.59 -16.47
N ILE A 597 -8.75 0.63 -16.92
CA ILE A 597 -8.06 1.32 -18.01
C ILE A 597 -6.76 2.00 -17.50
N VAL A 598 -6.72 2.43 -16.24
CA VAL A 598 -5.55 3.11 -15.63
C VAL A 598 -4.49 2.11 -15.13
N ASN A 599 -4.91 0.92 -14.69
CA ASN A 599 -4.02 -0.12 -14.15
C ASN A 599 -3.41 -1.04 -15.21
N ARG A 600 -3.60 -0.73 -16.51
CA ARG A 600 -2.96 -1.45 -17.62
C ARG A 600 -2.11 -0.49 -18.44
N ASP A 601 -0.98 -1.00 -18.92
CA ASP A 601 -0.15 -0.31 -19.88
C ASP A 601 -0.89 -0.24 -21.24
N PRO A 602 -1.05 0.95 -21.85
CA PRO A 602 -1.86 1.13 -23.04
C PRO A 602 -1.30 0.42 -24.28
N LEU A 603 0.01 0.16 -24.34
CA LEU A 603 0.66 -0.50 -25.47
C LEU A 603 0.58 -2.02 -25.38
N THR A 604 0.92 -2.58 -24.21
CA THR A 604 1.09 -4.03 -24.03
C THR A 604 -0.13 -4.70 -23.42
N GLY A 605 -0.99 -3.94 -22.75
CA GLY A 605 -2.16 -4.44 -22.03
C GLY A 605 -1.83 -5.19 -20.74
N VAL A 606 -0.56 -5.35 -20.35
CA VAL A 606 -0.19 -5.87 -19.03
C VAL A 606 -0.34 -4.80 -17.96
N ARG A 607 -0.05 -5.10 -16.70
CA ARG A 607 -0.26 -4.16 -15.60
C ARG A 607 0.74 -2.99 -15.69
N SER A 608 0.28 -1.77 -15.41
CA SER A 608 1.10 -0.54 -15.49
C SER A 608 2.04 -0.38 -14.28
N VAL A 609 2.96 0.59 -14.35
CA VAL A 609 3.84 1.00 -13.23
C VAL A 609 3.02 1.29 -11.96
N ALA A 610 1.86 1.94 -12.09
CA ALA A 610 0.98 2.23 -10.96
C ALA A 610 0.49 0.94 -10.28
N ALA A 611 0.07 -0.05 -11.08
CA ALA A 611 -0.35 -1.36 -10.58
C ALA A 611 0.82 -2.16 -9.97
N TYR A 612 2.05 -1.95 -10.45
CA TYR A 612 3.26 -2.53 -9.83
C TYR A 612 3.49 -1.94 -8.44
N MET A 613 3.43 -0.63 -8.28
CA MET A 613 3.61 0.04 -6.98
C MET A 613 2.55 -0.40 -5.95
N ASP A 614 1.30 -0.58 -6.36
CA ASP A 614 0.24 -1.11 -5.50
C ASP A 614 0.56 -2.53 -5.01
N LYS A 615 1.09 -3.40 -5.89
CA LYS A 615 1.49 -4.77 -5.53
C LYS A 615 2.71 -4.79 -4.61
N VAL A 616 3.66 -3.89 -4.82
CA VAL A 616 4.84 -3.71 -3.95
C VAL A 616 4.42 -3.31 -2.53
N GLU A 617 3.49 -2.37 -2.37
CA GLU A 617 3.03 -1.96 -1.04
C GLU A 617 2.29 -3.10 -0.32
N MET A 618 1.52 -3.91 -1.05
CA MET A 618 0.87 -5.10 -0.50
C MET A 618 1.89 -6.12 0.02
N LEU A 619 2.96 -6.40 -0.74
CA LEU A 619 4.04 -7.30 -0.31
C LEU A 619 4.82 -6.74 0.88
N LYS A 620 5.05 -5.43 0.92
CA LYS A 620 5.70 -4.75 2.04
C LYS A 620 4.88 -4.87 3.33
N SER A 621 3.56 -4.77 3.26
CA SER A 621 2.67 -5.01 4.40
C SER A 621 2.82 -6.45 4.93
N LYS A 622 2.88 -7.45 4.04
CA LYS A 622 3.13 -8.85 4.43
C LYS A 622 4.47 -9.04 5.12
N ILE A 623 5.56 -8.51 4.54
CA ILE A 623 6.91 -8.55 5.13
C ILE A 623 6.91 -7.95 6.54
N ASN A 624 6.25 -6.80 6.72
CA ASN A 624 6.22 -6.09 8.02
C ASN A 624 5.35 -6.80 9.07
N SER A 625 4.32 -7.54 8.65
CA SER A 625 3.43 -8.27 9.55
C SER A 625 4.04 -9.55 10.14
N GLY A 626 5.18 -10.02 9.60
CA GLY A 626 5.81 -11.26 10.02
C GLY A 626 5.17 -12.53 9.43
N GLU A 627 4.21 -12.40 8.50
CA GLU A 627 3.74 -13.52 7.69
C GLU A 627 4.88 -14.11 6.84
N GLU A 628 4.88 -15.44 6.65
CA GLU A 628 5.80 -16.11 5.73
C GLU A 628 5.50 -15.69 4.28
N ALA A 629 6.14 -14.60 3.83
CA ALA A 629 6.08 -14.16 2.45
C ALA A 629 6.95 -15.06 1.57
N SER A 630 6.34 -15.80 0.64
CA SER A 630 7.03 -16.63 -0.35
C SER A 630 6.80 -16.07 -1.75
N PHE A 631 7.75 -15.27 -2.25
CA PHE A 631 7.69 -14.68 -3.59
C PHE A 631 9.08 -14.52 -4.22
N ALA A 632 9.10 -14.41 -5.55
CA ALA A 632 10.30 -14.06 -6.31
C ALA A 632 10.01 -12.94 -7.30
N LEU A 633 11.00 -12.12 -7.61
CA LEU A 633 10.94 -11.13 -8.67
C LEU A 633 11.75 -11.61 -9.86
N VAL A 634 11.14 -11.56 -11.05
CA VAL A 634 11.83 -11.70 -12.32
C VAL A 634 11.82 -10.36 -13.02
N GLU A 635 13.00 -9.83 -13.30
CA GLU A 635 13.19 -8.60 -14.06
C GLU A 635 13.66 -8.94 -15.47
N CYS A 636 13.03 -8.33 -16.46
CA CYS A 636 13.27 -8.57 -17.88
C CYS A 636 13.50 -7.25 -18.60
N ASP A 637 14.53 -7.19 -19.43
CA ASP A 637 14.89 -6.02 -20.24
C ASP A 637 15.02 -6.45 -21.71
N LEU A 638 14.32 -5.76 -22.61
CA LEU A 638 14.42 -6.04 -24.04
C LEU A 638 15.72 -5.50 -24.63
N ASN A 639 16.49 -6.38 -25.24
CA ASN A 639 17.74 -5.99 -25.89
C ASN A 639 17.48 -5.33 -27.25
N GLY A 640 18.22 -4.26 -27.55
CA GLY A 640 18.31 -3.70 -28.90
C GLY A 640 17.15 -2.82 -29.35
N LEU A 641 16.21 -2.45 -28.47
CA LEU A 641 15.03 -1.64 -28.81
C LEU A 641 15.41 -0.31 -29.50
N LYS A 642 16.44 0.39 -29.02
CA LYS A 642 16.94 1.62 -29.66
C LYS A 642 17.35 1.40 -31.12
N GLY A 643 18.07 0.31 -31.40
CA GLY A 643 18.47 -0.04 -32.76
C GLY A 643 17.28 -0.42 -33.65
N VAL A 644 16.22 -1.00 -33.09
CA VAL A 644 14.97 -1.26 -33.81
C VAL A 644 14.25 0.05 -34.14
N ASN A 645 14.12 0.96 -33.17
CA ASN A 645 13.51 2.27 -33.36
C ASN A 645 14.26 3.12 -34.40
N ASP A 646 15.58 3.20 -34.28
CA ASP A 646 16.42 4.05 -35.14
C ASP A 646 16.42 3.57 -36.61
N ASN A 647 16.25 2.26 -36.85
CA ASN A 647 16.30 1.68 -38.21
C ASN A 647 14.92 1.42 -38.84
N PHE A 648 13.88 1.19 -38.05
CA PHE A 648 12.57 0.73 -38.53
C PHE A 648 11.39 1.57 -38.03
N GLY A 649 11.64 2.58 -37.20
CA GLY A 649 10.62 3.48 -36.65
C GLY A 649 9.95 2.95 -35.38
N HIS A 650 9.31 3.87 -34.66
CA HIS A 650 8.68 3.60 -33.35
C HIS A 650 7.53 2.60 -33.43
N ASP A 651 6.76 2.56 -34.52
CA ASP A 651 5.66 1.58 -34.70
C ASP A 651 6.17 0.13 -34.69
N ILE A 652 7.36 -0.10 -35.25
CA ILE A 652 8.01 -1.43 -35.24
C ILE A 652 8.62 -1.73 -33.87
N GLY A 653 9.14 -0.72 -33.19
CA GLY A 653 9.56 -0.83 -31.79
C GLY A 653 8.42 -1.18 -30.85
N ASP A 654 7.23 -0.61 -31.06
CA ASP A 654 6.03 -0.91 -30.31
C ASP A 654 5.60 -2.37 -30.48
N ILE A 655 5.65 -2.89 -31.72
CA ILE A 655 5.40 -4.32 -31.99
C ILE A 655 6.46 -5.21 -31.32
N TYR A 656 7.73 -4.78 -31.33
CA TYR A 656 8.83 -5.49 -30.66
C TYR A 656 8.59 -5.59 -29.13
N ILE A 657 8.15 -4.50 -28.51
CA ILE A 657 7.77 -4.44 -27.09
C ILE A 657 6.59 -5.39 -26.80
N VAL A 658 5.54 -5.33 -27.62
CA VAL A 658 4.35 -6.20 -27.47
C VAL A 658 4.73 -7.69 -27.59
N ASN A 659 5.62 -8.04 -28.52
CA ASN A 659 6.05 -9.43 -28.70
C ASN A 659 6.91 -9.92 -27.52
N GLY A 660 7.80 -9.07 -27.00
CA GLY A 660 8.54 -9.39 -25.77
C GLY A 660 7.65 -9.56 -24.56
N CYS A 661 6.66 -8.68 -24.41
CA CYS A 661 5.65 -8.80 -23.38
C CYS A 661 4.86 -10.12 -23.49
N ARG A 662 4.40 -10.49 -24.68
CA ARG A 662 3.70 -11.77 -24.92
C ARG A 662 4.55 -12.98 -24.56
N MET A 663 5.86 -12.93 -24.82
CA MET A 663 6.79 -14.00 -24.44
C MET A 663 6.85 -14.14 -22.91
N VAL A 664 7.07 -13.04 -22.20
CA VAL A 664 7.13 -13.03 -20.72
C VAL A 664 5.80 -13.52 -20.12
N CYS A 665 4.65 -13.04 -20.60
CA CYS A 665 3.34 -13.52 -20.16
C CYS A 665 3.04 -14.96 -20.55
N GLY A 666 3.61 -15.44 -21.66
CA GLY A 666 3.46 -16.81 -22.11
C GLY A 666 4.13 -17.81 -21.17
N VAL A 667 5.23 -17.41 -20.53
CA VAL A 667 5.95 -18.21 -19.53
C VAL A 667 5.30 -18.06 -18.15
N PHE A 668 5.13 -16.84 -17.66
CA PHE A 668 4.61 -16.57 -16.32
C PHE A 668 3.07 -16.44 -16.31
N LYS A 669 2.37 -17.55 -16.59
CA LYS A 669 0.90 -17.54 -16.80
C LYS A 669 0.09 -17.29 -15.54
N HIS A 670 0.62 -17.67 -14.37
CA HIS A 670 -0.10 -17.59 -13.10
C HIS A 670 0.39 -16.43 -12.22
N SER A 671 1.35 -15.65 -12.73
CA SER A 671 1.94 -14.52 -12.02
C SER A 671 1.61 -13.20 -12.72
N PRO A 672 1.38 -12.11 -11.97
CA PRO A 672 1.20 -10.80 -12.58
C PRO A 672 2.50 -10.30 -13.20
N VAL A 673 2.44 -9.94 -14.49
CA VAL A 673 3.48 -9.24 -15.24
C VAL A 673 3.14 -7.75 -15.32
N PHE A 674 4.14 -6.91 -15.09
CA PHE A 674 4.07 -5.46 -15.08
C PHE A 674 5.05 -4.89 -16.09
N ARG A 675 4.68 -3.82 -16.78
CA ARG A 675 5.62 -3.01 -17.55
C ARG A 675 6.02 -1.81 -16.70
N ILE A 676 7.29 -1.75 -16.31
CA ILE A 676 7.81 -0.71 -15.40
C ILE A 676 8.59 0.40 -16.13
N GLY A 677 9.05 0.11 -17.35
CA GLY A 677 9.80 1.03 -18.19
C GLY A 677 9.49 0.84 -19.68
N GLY A 678 10.24 1.53 -20.55
CA GLY A 678 10.03 1.45 -22.00
C GLY A 678 10.20 0.01 -22.53
N ASP A 679 11.30 -0.62 -22.17
CA ASP A 679 11.72 -1.99 -22.52
C ASP A 679 11.75 -2.94 -21.32
N GLU A 680 11.40 -2.46 -20.12
CA GLU A 680 11.54 -3.18 -18.85
C GLU A 680 10.22 -3.76 -18.34
N PHE A 681 10.25 -5.04 -17.99
CA PHE A 681 9.13 -5.79 -17.40
C PHE A 681 9.54 -6.46 -16.10
N VAL A 682 8.59 -6.55 -15.18
CA VAL A 682 8.76 -7.29 -13.92
C VAL A 682 7.62 -8.29 -13.76
N ALA A 683 7.95 -9.54 -13.47
CA ALA A 683 7.00 -10.55 -13.02
C ALA A 683 7.20 -10.84 -11.53
N ILE A 684 6.09 -10.89 -10.78
CA ILE A 684 6.11 -11.22 -9.35
C ILE A 684 5.55 -12.63 -9.19
N LEU A 685 6.43 -13.61 -8.92
CA LEU A 685 6.06 -15.01 -8.82
C LEU A 685 5.57 -15.33 -7.41
N GLU A 686 4.37 -15.90 -7.33
CA GLU A 686 3.73 -16.40 -6.10
C GLU A 686 3.09 -17.76 -6.40
N GLY A 687 2.85 -18.58 -5.36
CA GLY A 687 2.16 -19.88 -5.51
C GLY A 687 2.86 -20.84 -6.48
N SER A 688 2.12 -21.37 -7.46
CA SER A 688 2.64 -22.41 -8.37
C SER A 688 3.82 -21.95 -9.23
N ASP A 689 3.79 -20.72 -9.75
CA ASP A 689 4.92 -20.17 -10.53
C ASP A 689 6.15 -19.93 -9.64
N PHE A 690 5.96 -19.63 -8.35
CA PHE A 690 7.05 -19.52 -7.39
C PHE A 690 7.69 -20.89 -7.11
N GLU A 691 6.89 -21.95 -6.99
CA GLU A 691 7.37 -23.32 -6.80
C GLU A 691 8.18 -23.82 -8.00
N HIS A 692 7.71 -23.56 -9.22
CA HIS A 692 8.32 -24.02 -10.49
C HIS A 692 9.24 -22.96 -11.14
N ARG A 693 9.65 -21.94 -10.39
CA ARG A 693 10.39 -20.77 -10.91
C ARG A 693 11.66 -21.12 -11.70
N GLU A 694 12.38 -22.18 -11.31
CA GLU A 694 13.62 -22.59 -12.00
C GLU A 694 13.32 -23.16 -13.39
N GLU A 695 12.26 -23.97 -13.52
CA GLU A 695 11.80 -24.52 -14.79
C GLU A 695 11.28 -23.41 -15.72
N LEU A 696 10.50 -22.47 -15.16
CA LEU A 696 9.98 -21.32 -15.91
C LEU A 696 11.10 -20.40 -16.43
N MET A 697 12.19 -20.21 -15.67
CA MET A 697 13.34 -19.43 -16.15
C MET A 697 14.08 -20.12 -17.31
N GLU A 698 14.16 -21.45 -17.30
CA GLU A 698 14.72 -22.20 -18.44
C GLU A 698 13.77 -22.18 -19.65
N GLU A 699 12.45 -22.22 -19.42
CA GLU A 699 11.45 -22.03 -20.47
C GLU A 699 11.54 -20.64 -21.11
N LEU A 700 11.72 -19.59 -20.31
CA LEU A 700 11.94 -18.23 -20.80
C LEU A 700 13.21 -18.14 -21.65
N LYS A 701 14.32 -18.71 -21.17
CA LYS A 701 15.58 -18.73 -21.92
C LYS A 701 15.42 -19.43 -23.26
N LYS A 702 14.77 -20.60 -23.28
CA LYS A 702 14.47 -21.34 -24.51
C LYS A 702 13.56 -20.57 -25.45
N ALA A 703 12.52 -19.89 -24.93
CA ALA A 703 11.62 -19.06 -25.73
C ALA A 703 12.36 -17.90 -26.42
N VAL A 704 13.34 -17.29 -25.73
CA VAL A 704 14.20 -16.25 -26.30
C VAL A 704 15.10 -16.81 -27.40
N GLU A 705 15.75 -17.96 -27.17
CA GLU A 705 16.59 -18.63 -28.16
C GLU A 705 15.79 -19.05 -29.41
N ASP A 706 14.59 -19.61 -29.22
CA ASP A 706 13.67 -19.99 -30.30
C ASP A 706 13.18 -18.78 -31.11
N SER A 707 12.88 -17.66 -30.44
CA SER A 707 12.48 -16.41 -31.11
C SER A 707 13.62 -15.83 -31.95
N ALA A 708 14.85 -15.87 -31.45
CA ALA A 708 16.04 -15.46 -32.20
C ALA A 708 16.28 -16.33 -33.44
N ALA A 709 15.97 -17.62 -33.37
CA ALA A 709 16.20 -18.59 -34.45
C ALA A 709 15.09 -18.64 -35.53
N LYS A 710 13.82 -18.39 -35.17
CA LYS A 710 12.64 -18.65 -36.04
C LYS A 710 11.96 -17.40 -36.61
N GLY A 711 12.35 -16.19 -36.24
CA GLY A 711 11.70 -14.96 -36.72
C GLY A 711 12.07 -14.63 -38.18
N ASP A 712 11.10 -14.70 -39.10
CA ASP A 712 11.28 -14.25 -40.50
C ASP A 712 11.40 -12.72 -40.63
N ALA A 713 11.00 -11.96 -39.61
CA ALA A 713 11.02 -10.49 -39.58
C ALA A 713 11.61 -9.95 -38.27
N ILE A 714 12.29 -8.80 -38.34
CA ILE A 714 13.12 -8.23 -37.25
C ILE A 714 12.35 -8.05 -35.93
N HIS A 715 11.09 -7.61 -36.00
CA HIS A 715 10.20 -7.47 -34.83
C HIS A 715 9.76 -8.80 -34.18
N GLY A 716 10.02 -9.94 -34.82
CA GLY A 716 9.70 -11.28 -34.31
C GLY A 716 10.90 -12.02 -33.71
N ARG A 717 12.11 -11.43 -33.83
CA ARG A 717 13.35 -11.92 -33.20
C ARG A 717 13.59 -11.17 -31.89
N VAL A 718 12.73 -11.43 -30.90
CA VAL A 718 12.83 -10.75 -29.62
C VAL A 718 13.99 -11.33 -28.83
N SER A 719 14.92 -10.46 -28.44
CA SER A 719 15.94 -10.77 -27.44
C SER A 719 15.63 -10.00 -26.16
N LEU A 720 15.68 -10.69 -25.02
CA LEU A 720 15.55 -10.07 -23.70
C LEU A 720 16.56 -10.71 -22.75
N ALA A 721 17.10 -9.90 -21.84
CA ALA A 721 17.85 -10.38 -20.68
C ALA A 721 16.89 -10.53 -19.51
N ALA A 722 17.08 -11.57 -18.69
CA ALA A 722 16.25 -11.80 -17.51
C ALA A 722 17.07 -12.17 -16.28
N GLY A 723 16.64 -11.70 -15.11
CA GLY A 723 17.22 -12.00 -13.81
C GLY A 723 16.16 -12.32 -12.78
N ILE A 724 16.40 -13.32 -11.93
CA ILE A 724 15.48 -13.72 -10.87
C ILE A 724 16.12 -13.54 -9.49
N ALA A 725 15.32 -13.06 -8.53
CA ALA A 725 15.66 -13.00 -7.12
C ALA A 725 14.51 -13.53 -6.26
N VAL A 726 14.79 -14.56 -5.47
CA VAL A 726 13.88 -15.07 -4.44
C VAL A 726 14.00 -14.21 -3.19
N TYR A 727 12.88 -13.84 -2.57
CA TYR A 727 12.88 -13.12 -1.29
C TYR A 727 13.52 -13.98 -0.19
N ASP A 728 14.49 -13.42 0.51
CA ASP A 728 15.14 -14.02 1.67
C ASP A 728 14.99 -13.07 2.88
N PRO A 729 14.19 -13.44 3.90
CA PRO A 729 14.00 -12.62 5.10
C PRO A 729 15.29 -12.23 5.83
N LYS A 730 16.40 -12.97 5.62
CA LYS A 730 17.70 -12.67 6.22
C LYS A 730 18.49 -11.62 5.45
N LEU A 731 18.26 -11.50 4.14
CA LEU A 731 19.01 -10.62 3.24
C LEU A 731 18.22 -9.38 2.83
N ASP A 732 16.89 -9.49 2.73
CA ASP A 732 16.01 -8.45 2.20
C ASP A 732 15.13 -7.83 3.28
N LYS A 733 15.19 -6.50 3.40
CA LYS A 733 14.32 -5.74 4.31
C LYS A 733 13.12 -5.15 3.58
N THR A 734 13.22 -5.02 2.26
CA THR A 734 12.20 -4.42 1.41
C THR A 734 12.08 -5.20 0.10
N VAL A 735 10.94 -5.07 -0.58
CA VAL A 735 10.76 -5.58 -1.95
C VAL A 735 11.80 -4.97 -2.92
N GLY A 736 12.26 -3.74 -2.64
CA GLY A 736 13.32 -3.10 -3.41
C GLY A 736 14.69 -3.77 -3.28
N ASP A 737 14.98 -4.46 -2.17
CA ASP A 737 16.22 -5.22 -2.01
C ASP A 737 16.21 -6.48 -2.88
N VAL A 738 15.04 -7.13 -2.98
CA VAL A 738 14.80 -8.25 -3.91
C VAL A 738 14.96 -7.77 -5.35
N LEU A 739 14.38 -6.62 -5.70
CA LEU A 739 14.48 -6.06 -7.05
C LEU A 739 15.94 -5.76 -7.43
N LYS A 740 16.73 -5.14 -6.55
CA LYS A 740 18.16 -4.89 -6.81
C LYS A 740 18.95 -6.17 -7.09
N ARG A 741 18.60 -7.28 -6.45
CA ARG A 741 19.24 -8.58 -6.73
C ARG A 741 18.79 -9.15 -8.07
N ALA A 742 17.52 -8.98 -8.44
CA ALA A 742 17.00 -9.37 -9.74
C ALA A 742 17.70 -8.56 -10.86
N ASP A 743 17.80 -7.24 -10.71
CA ASP A 743 18.51 -6.33 -11.63
C ASP A 743 19.97 -6.76 -11.80
N GLN A 744 20.66 -7.02 -10.69
CA GLN A 744 22.05 -7.46 -10.75
C GLN A 744 22.20 -8.81 -11.48
N ALA A 745 21.26 -9.74 -11.31
CA ALA A 745 21.23 -11.01 -12.03
C ALA A 745 20.93 -10.80 -13.53
N MET A 746 19.99 -9.92 -13.87
CA MET A 746 19.63 -9.56 -15.23
C MET A 746 20.81 -8.89 -15.95
N TYR A 747 21.52 -7.98 -15.29
CA TYR A 747 22.70 -7.31 -15.83
C TYR A 747 23.85 -8.29 -16.12
N ASN A 748 24.03 -9.30 -15.26
CA ASN A 748 24.99 -10.37 -15.51
C ASN A 748 24.57 -11.24 -16.70
N ASN A 749 23.29 -11.56 -16.82
CA ASN A 749 22.74 -12.28 -17.97
C ASN A 749 22.96 -11.50 -19.29
N LYS A 750 22.69 -10.19 -19.28
CA LYS A 750 22.93 -9.28 -20.41
C LYS A 750 24.38 -9.28 -20.87
N LYS A 751 25.35 -9.28 -19.93
CA LYS A 751 26.78 -9.41 -20.24
C LYS A 751 27.12 -10.73 -20.93
N ILE A 752 26.58 -11.84 -20.43
CA ILE A 752 26.82 -13.17 -21.02
C ILE A 752 26.29 -13.22 -22.44
N MET A 753 25.06 -12.72 -22.66
CA MET A 753 24.45 -12.64 -24.00
C MET A 753 25.28 -11.78 -24.97
N HIS A 754 25.82 -10.65 -24.51
CA HIS A 754 26.71 -9.82 -25.34
C HIS A 754 28.02 -10.52 -25.73
N MET A 755 28.57 -11.37 -24.85
CA MET A 755 29.78 -12.14 -25.14
C MET A 755 29.54 -13.30 -26.12
N THR A 756 28.32 -13.83 -26.20
CA THR A 756 27.98 -14.97 -27.08
C THR A 756 27.65 -14.56 -28.52
N VAL A 757 27.40 -13.27 -28.78
CA VAL A 757 27.11 -12.73 -30.13
C VAL A 757 28.40 -12.26 -30.84
N SER A 758 29.52 -12.19 -30.13
CA SER A 758 30.83 -11.75 -30.64
C SER A 758 31.77 -12.87 -31.11
N ASP A 759 31.35 -14.13 -31.02
CA ASP A 759 31.97 -15.31 -31.65
C ASP A 759 31.09 -15.81 -32.80
#